data_AF-R7LK52-F1
#
_entry.id   AF-R7LK52-F1
#
_cell.length_a   1.000
_cell.length_b   1.000
_cell.length_c   1.000
_cell.angle_alpha   90.00
_cell.angle_beta   90.00
_cell.angle_gamma   90.00
#
_symmetry.space_group_name_H-M   'P 1'
#
loop_
_entity.id
_entity.type
_entity.pdbx_description
1 polymer ?
#
loop_
_entity_poly.entity_id
_entity_poly.type
_entity_poly.pdbx_seq_one_letter_code
_entity_poly.pdbx_strand_id
1 'polypeptide(L)'
;MKHKSILSLLIFLLGFGASTTSCEDMLTPDMDRYAENFSGKDTVYFYLGIVRNVQDMIEQNELLGDLRSDLVTTTEYSSDSVSNIINYKRDADGENQLLNRAAYYKVINQCNFYLAKVDTNAVKNNIYFMRKEYAQVVAMRAWTYLQLVQTYGKVPFISKPVDNADTGWETNPEAWATADNLVDLLKGDVEKALRFEHIYGAPQYGNYNTGAFNISSKYVRFYNDLVLADLYLLRGKDRNDYVEAAKNYYYFLKEYAKSNVKVQNFTRAHFMEYTMGGKDYYSPFISSYVSGGLAAKSVSTENLTVIPSAANNSFGRTLTRSAQIYGFDPHSTTSTSTDDDNQTTTTQSGQISVKMNYQSRQVAPSEAYLNLCANQIYVNTTNFDGEVNKVEYFEGAGDARMHATAPLFETDKFGKVRFITKAAPVTSVMNSGVTSSMPEFRYIHSPYRLKQVYLRFAEALNRCGYPRHAYMILRDGINIDKMPTLNDSIKYDDVNHTKQLVFYLDSAKAYNNADYVGIDELRRAQAEPEYTLFLDFTSNVWANDGIHEQGCGTTCSLDTLTAYERVVAQRIQDEAKRAGSFTPEVAAKVRALRASLRAGEAPEAGEGTPEEPNRDDYTEIEPVKPAEADPLEINAVETLIADECALELAYEGHRMFDLIRFARHKDLDVTGKFGVNYGTQWLAWKIARRQEKLAPYETPAQYDGGLFNLLLNSENWYLKSPAY
;
A
#
# COMPACT_ATOMS: atom_id res chain seq x y z
N MET A 1 -50.26 -3.81 -31.64
CA MET A 1 -50.71 -2.41 -31.40
C MET A 1 -50.96 -2.27 -29.89
N LYS A 2 -50.29 -1.44 -29.10
CA LYS A 2 -49.43 -0.28 -29.32
C LYS A 2 -48.29 -0.30 -28.28
N HIS A 3 -47.10 0.06 -28.72
CA HIS A 3 -45.94 0.40 -27.90
C HIS A 3 -46.23 1.63 -27.03
N LYS A 4 -45.79 1.60 -25.77
CA LYS A 4 -45.50 2.77 -24.92
C LYS A 4 -44.28 2.41 -24.06
N SER A 5 -43.09 2.54 -24.64
CA SER A 5 -42.12 3.63 -24.41
C SER A 5 -41.31 3.46 -23.12
N ILE A 6 -40.12 2.90 -23.29
CA ILE A 6 -39.00 2.72 -22.34
C ILE A 6 -38.22 4.04 -22.12
N LEU A 7 -38.75 5.18 -22.59
CA LEU A 7 -37.99 6.43 -22.67
C LEU A 7 -38.07 7.33 -21.42
N SER A 8 -38.84 6.95 -20.39
CA SER A 8 -39.01 7.77 -19.17
C SER A 8 -37.99 7.47 -18.06
N LEU A 9 -37.27 6.35 -18.12
CA LEU A 9 -36.28 5.96 -17.10
C LEU A 9 -34.85 6.39 -17.45
N LEU A 10 -34.61 6.80 -18.71
CA LEU A 10 -33.31 7.22 -19.23
C LEU A 10 -33.07 8.74 -19.17
N ILE A 11 -34.07 9.53 -18.74
CA ILE A 11 -33.99 11.00 -18.67
C ILE A 11 -33.77 11.51 -17.23
N PHE A 12 -33.83 10.64 -16.22
CA PHE A 12 -33.47 11.01 -14.84
C PHE A 12 -31.97 10.85 -14.52
N LEU A 13 -31.17 10.41 -15.49
CA LEU A 13 -29.71 10.24 -15.40
C LEU A 13 -28.92 11.24 -16.26
N LEU A 14 -29.59 12.16 -16.95
CA LEU A 14 -28.98 13.18 -17.81
C LEU A 14 -29.72 14.51 -17.62
N GLY A 15 -29.19 15.38 -16.77
CA GLY A 15 -29.66 16.77 -16.68
C GLY A 15 -29.62 17.37 -15.29
N PHE A 16 -28.43 17.71 -14.80
CA PHE A 16 -28.22 18.94 -14.01
C PHE A 16 -26.76 19.38 -14.22
N GLY A 17 -26.42 19.66 -15.48
CA GLY A 17 -25.29 20.52 -15.82
C GLY A 17 -25.86 21.92 -16.09
N ALA A 18 -25.63 22.84 -15.14
CA ALA A 18 -25.62 24.30 -15.25
C ALA A 18 -26.16 24.97 -13.97
N SER A 19 -25.32 24.99 -12.93
CA SER A 19 -25.22 26.13 -12.01
C SER A 19 -23.79 26.15 -11.47
N THR A 20 -23.03 27.11 -11.95
CA THR A 20 -21.68 27.46 -11.48
C THR A 20 -21.78 28.01 -10.06
N THR A 21 -21.63 27.15 -9.04
CA THR A 21 -21.48 27.56 -7.62
C THR A 21 -20.54 26.62 -6.83
N SER A 22 -19.61 25.91 -7.48
CA SER A 22 -18.74 24.93 -6.80
C SER A 22 -17.65 25.55 -5.91
N CYS A 23 -17.33 26.84 -6.08
CA CYS A 23 -16.22 27.49 -5.36
C CYS A 23 -16.64 28.14 -4.04
N GLU A 24 -17.76 28.86 -4.02
CA GLU A 24 -18.34 29.44 -2.80
C GLU A 24 -18.76 28.35 -1.80
N ASP A 25 -19.17 27.18 -2.31
CA ASP A 25 -19.69 26.06 -1.50
C ASP A 25 -18.63 25.02 -1.11
N MET A 26 -17.34 25.25 -1.42
CA MET A 26 -16.25 24.30 -1.12
C MET A 26 -15.93 24.24 0.39
N LEU A 27 -15.97 25.40 1.07
CA LEU A 27 -15.69 25.49 2.51
C LEU A 27 -16.94 25.40 3.38
N THR A 28 -18.12 25.52 2.78
CA THR A 28 -19.42 25.57 3.46
C THR A 28 -20.49 24.59 2.93
N PRO A 29 -20.16 23.39 2.42
CA PRO A 29 -21.19 22.53 1.84
C PRO A 29 -22.21 22.11 2.92
N ASP A 30 -23.42 22.69 2.85
CA ASP A 30 -24.55 22.59 3.79
C ASP A 30 -24.24 23.00 5.25
N MET A 31 -24.18 24.31 5.51
CA MET A 31 -24.04 24.89 6.86
C MET A 31 -25.14 24.54 7.87
N ASP A 32 -26.31 24.08 7.43
CA ASP A 32 -27.47 23.77 8.30
C ASP A 32 -27.29 22.55 9.23
N ARG A 33 -26.15 21.84 9.14
CA ARG A 33 -25.90 20.60 9.90
C ARG A 33 -24.64 20.62 10.77
N TYR A 34 -24.06 21.78 11.01
CA TYR A 34 -22.93 21.92 11.93
C TYR A 34 -23.45 22.01 13.39
N ALA A 35 -22.74 21.39 14.32
CA ALA A 35 -23.06 21.52 15.75
C ALA A 35 -22.58 22.90 16.26
N GLU A 36 -23.34 23.95 16.00
CA GLU A 36 -23.01 25.33 16.39
C GLU A 36 -22.83 25.47 17.93
N ASN A 37 -23.52 24.63 18.71
CA ASN A 37 -23.51 24.63 20.17
C ASN A 37 -22.71 23.48 20.82
N PHE A 38 -21.62 23.03 20.19
CA PHE A 38 -20.71 22.06 20.83
C PHE A 38 -20.05 22.67 22.10
N SER A 39 -20.36 22.09 23.26
CA SER A 39 -19.89 22.56 24.58
C SER A 39 -18.52 22.00 25.01
N GLY A 40 -17.87 21.21 24.15
CA GLY A 40 -16.62 20.51 24.50
C GLY A 40 -16.81 19.31 25.42
N LYS A 41 -18.05 18.87 25.69
CA LYS A 41 -18.34 17.76 26.64
C LYS A 41 -18.98 16.51 26.02
N ASP A 42 -19.72 16.64 24.89
CA ASP A 42 -20.34 15.53 24.15
C ASP A 42 -19.54 15.14 22.89
N THR A 43 -18.33 14.62 23.11
CA THR A 43 -17.27 14.57 22.08
C THR A 43 -17.32 13.37 21.15
N VAL A 44 -17.88 12.26 21.63
CA VAL A 44 -17.97 11.02 20.85
C VAL A 44 -18.86 11.21 19.62
N TYR A 45 -20.02 11.85 19.77
CA TYR A 45 -20.92 12.10 18.63
C TYR A 45 -20.29 13.02 17.58
N PHE A 46 -19.53 14.04 18.00
CA PHE A 46 -18.81 14.92 17.07
C PHE A 46 -17.71 14.15 16.33
N TYR A 47 -16.89 13.37 17.05
CA TYR A 47 -15.88 12.49 16.47
C TYR A 47 -16.49 11.54 15.43
N LEU A 48 -17.61 10.89 15.75
CA LEU A 48 -18.32 10.00 14.82
C LEU A 48 -18.92 10.77 13.64
N GLY A 49 -19.31 12.02 13.82
CA GLY A 49 -19.70 12.93 12.73
C GLY A 49 -18.55 13.20 11.74
N ILE A 50 -17.31 13.31 12.23
CA ILE A 50 -16.12 13.41 11.36
C ILE A 50 -15.91 12.11 10.58
N VAL A 51 -16.00 10.95 11.23
CA VAL A 51 -15.89 9.65 10.57
C VAL A 51 -16.97 9.50 9.48
N ARG A 52 -18.20 9.96 9.74
CA ARG A 52 -19.27 10.01 8.74
C ARG A 52 -18.87 10.85 7.53
N ASN A 53 -18.23 12.01 7.72
CA ASN A 53 -17.77 12.82 6.60
C ASN A 53 -16.64 12.14 5.81
N VAL A 54 -15.81 11.29 6.44
CA VAL A 54 -14.83 10.46 5.72
C VAL A 54 -15.56 9.45 4.80
N GLN A 55 -16.69 8.90 5.22
CA GLN A 55 -17.52 8.04 4.34
C GLN A 55 -17.98 8.77 3.07
N ASP A 56 -18.18 10.09 3.12
CA ASP A 56 -18.64 10.89 1.98
C ASP A 56 -17.61 10.94 0.83
N MET A 57 -16.32 10.74 1.13
CA MET A 57 -15.21 10.92 0.19
C MET A 57 -14.38 9.66 -0.06
N ILE A 58 -14.52 8.60 0.76
CA ILE A 58 -13.61 7.45 0.71
C ILE A 58 -13.65 6.70 -0.63
N GLU A 59 -14.83 6.41 -1.18
CA GLU A 59 -14.93 5.70 -2.48
C GLU A 59 -14.32 6.53 -3.61
N GLN A 60 -14.56 7.84 -3.59
CA GLN A 60 -13.96 8.75 -4.55
C GLN A 60 -12.43 8.74 -4.44
N ASN A 61 -11.90 8.83 -3.23
CA ASN A 61 -10.47 8.83 -2.99
C ASN A 61 -9.80 7.54 -3.51
N GLU A 62 -10.40 6.39 -3.20
CA GLU A 62 -9.91 5.10 -3.65
C GLU A 62 -9.94 4.99 -5.18
N LEU A 63 -11.08 5.30 -5.80
CA LEU A 63 -11.22 5.26 -7.25
C LEU A 63 -10.23 6.20 -7.96
N LEU A 64 -10.05 7.42 -7.47
CA LEU A 64 -9.07 8.36 -8.04
C LEU A 64 -7.62 7.90 -7.86
N GLY A 65 -7.36 7.07 -6.85
CA GLY A 65 -6.05 6.43 -6.61
C GLY A 65 -5.73 5.32 -7.61
N ASP A 66 -6.73 4.63 -8.18
CA ASP A 66 -6.49 3.51 -9.11
C ASP A 66 -6.82 3.85 -10.56
N LEU A 67 -7.88 4.63 -10.83
CA LEU A 67 -8.36 4.89 -12.18
C LEU A 67 -7.34 5.61 -13.07
N ARG A 68 -6.46 6.41 -12.47
CA ARG A 68 -5.39 7.11 -13.20
C ARG A 68 -4.12 6.27 -13.36
N SER A 69 -4.02 5.14 -12.67
CA SER A 69 -2.79 4.37 -12.60
C SER A 69 -2.56 3.44 -13.80
N ASP A 70 -1.49 2.64 -13.71
CA ASP A 70 -1.17 1.55 -14.64
C ASP A 70 -2.03 0.29 -14.43
N LEU A 71 -2.96 0.25 -13.46
CA LEU A 71 -3.75 -0.96 -13.13
C LEU A 71 -5.03 -1.15 -13.93
N VAL A 72 -5.60 -0.08 -14.52
CA VAL A 72 -6.92 -0.17 -15.16
C VAL A 72 -6.90 0.13 -16.66
N THR A 73 -7.93 -0.35 -17.33
CA THR A 73 -8.32 0.04 -18.69
C THR A 73 -9.83 0.33 -18.75
N THR A 74 -10.24 1.18 -19.69
CA THR A 74 -11.65 1.42 -20.02
C THR A 74 -12.26 0.21 -20.72
N THR A 75 -13.56 -0.02 -20.53
CA THR A 75 -14.35 -0.95 -21.36
C THR A 75 -15.23 -0.20 -22.37
N GLU A 76 -15.92 -0.94 -23.25
CA GLU A 76 -16.95 -0.38 -24.16
C GLU A 76 -18.16 0.23 -23.42
N TYR A 77 -18.28 0.03 -22.10
CA TYR A 77 -19.35 0.56 -21.24
C TYR A 77 -18.87 1.68 -20.31
N SER A 78 -17.63 2.16 -20.49
CA SER A 78 -17.12 3.28 -19.69
C SER A 78 -17.98 4.52 -19.92
N SER A 79 -18.41 5.17 -18.84
CA SER A 79 -18.95 6.52 -18.96
C SER A 79 -17.86 7.49 -19.40
N ASP A 80 -18.25 8.60 -20.03
CA ASP A 80 -17.32 9.70 -20.37
C ASP A 80 -16.58 10.17 -19.12
N SER A 81 -17.26 10.28 -17.99
CA SER A 81 -16.69 10.64 -16.69
C SER A 81 -15.52 9.74 -16.27
N VAL A 82 -15.70 8.42 -16.33
CA VAL A 82 -14.64 7.46 -15.96
C VAL A 82 -13.53 7.44 -17.02
N SER A 83 -13.89 7.48 -18.30
CA SER A 83 -12.94 7.51 -19.41
C SER A 83 -12.04 8.75 -19.36
N ASN A 84 -12.60 9.93 -19.06
CA ASN A 84 -11.87 11.18 -18.95
C ASN A 84 -10.81 11.14 -17.84
N ILE A 85 -11.15 10.54 -16.69
CA ILE A 85 -10.19 10.35 -15.58
C ILE A 85 -9.05 9.42 -16.00
N ILE A 86 -9.36 8.27 -16.60
CA ILE A 86 -8.35 7.28 -17.03
C ILE A 86 -7.44 7.86 -18.11
N ASN A 87 -7.98 8.70 -18.99
CA ASN A 87 -7.27 9.31 -20.11
C ASN A 87 -6.72 10.71 -19.81
N TYR A 88 -6.62 11.08 -18.52
CA TYR A 88 -5.95 12.31 -18.08
C TYR A 88 -6.55 13.59 -18.68
N LYS A 89 -7.84 13.58 -19.02
CA LYS A 89 -8.55 14.78 -19.41
C LYS A 89 -8.78 15.66 -18.17
N ARG A 90 -8.36 16.92 -18.24
CA ARG A 90 -8.42 17.88 -17.13
C ARG A 90 -9.77 18.59 -17.05
N ASP A 91 -10.82 17.81 -16.84
CA ASP A 91 -12.16 18.32 -16.52
C ASP A 91 -12.12 19.18 -15.24
N ALA A 92 -13.05 20.12 -15.10
CA ALA A 92 -13.13 20.96 -13.91
C ALA A 92 -13.72 20.18 -12.72
N ASP A 93 -13.35 20.59 -11.49
CA ASP A 93 -13.94 20.02 -10.28
C ASP A 93 -15.48 20.20 -10.28
N GLY A 94 -16.21 19.19 -9.84
CA GLY A 94 -17.67 19.16 -9.88
C GLY A 94 -18.30 18.76 -11.22
N GLU A 95 -17.57 18.78 -12.34
CA GLU A 95 -18.10 18.33 -13.65
C GLU A 95 -18.36 16.82 -13.70
N ASN A 96 -17.72 16.07 -12.80
CA ASN A 96 -17.80 14.63 -12.67
C ASN A 96 -18.04 14.28 -11.20
N GLN A 97 -18.89 13.28 -10.93
CA GLN A 97 -19.23 12.83 -9.57
C GLN A 97 -18.04 12.27 -8.76
N LEU A 98 -16.92 11.98 -9.44
CA LEU A 98 -15.65 11.60 -8.83
C LEU A 98 -14.70 12.79 -8.60
N LEU A 99 -15.03 13.98 -9.11
CA LEU A 99 -14.28 15.21 -8.90
C LEU A 99 -15.07 16.07 -7.91
N ASN A 100 -14.85 15.83 -6.61
CA ASN A 100 -15.43 16.64 -5.55
C ASN A 100 -14.39 16.93 -4.49
N ARG A 101 -13.73 18.07 -4.63
CA ARG A 101 -12.75 18.54 -3.65
C ARG A 101 -13.37 19.00 -2.34
N ALA A 102 -14.58 19.57 -2.39
CA ALA A 102 -15.31 20.07 -1.23
C ALA A 102 -15.53 18.99 -0.16
N ALA A 103 -15.72 17.73 -0.57
CA ALA A 103 -15.88 16.61 0.36
C ALA A 103 -14.67 16.42 1.31
N TYR A 104 -13.46 16.70 0.84
CA TYR A 104 -12.24 16.65 1.67
C TYR A 104 -12.21 17.82 2.66
N TYR A 105 -12.52 19.04 2.20
CA TYR A 105 -12.54 20.22 3.05
C TYR A 105 -13.67 20.17 4.09
N LYS A 106 -14.77 19.50 3.80
CA LYS A 106 -15.82 19.20 4.79
C LYS A 106 -15.29 18.39 5.97
N VAL A 107 -14.45 17.38 5.74
CA VAL A 107 -13.79 16.61 6.82
C VAL A 107 -12.84 17.53 7.60
N ILE A 108 -11.97 18.25 6.89
CA ILE A 108 -11.00 19.17 7.48
C ILE A 108 -11.67 20.23 8.35
N ASN A 109 -12.75 20.85 7.86
CA ASN A 109 -13.45 21.91 8.59
C ASN A 109 -14.10 21.38 9.87
N GLN A 110 -14.72 20.18 9.83
CA GLN A 110 -15.22 19.55 11.06
C GLN A 110 -14.09 19.24 12.05
N CYS A 111 -12.94 18.74 11.57
CA CYS A 111 -11.77 18.57 12.44
C CYS A 111 -11.34 19.91 13.06
N ASN A 112 -11.32 21.00 12.29
CA ASN A 112 -10.95 22.32 12.80
C ASN A 112 -11.95 22.80 13.86
N PHE A 113 -13.27 22.65 13.65
CA PHE A 113 -14.28 22.97 14.66
C PHE A 113 -14.08 22.20 15.97
N TYR A 114 -13.78 20.90 15.87
CA TYR A 114 -13.47 20.08 17.05
C TYR A 114 -12.21 20.57 17.75
N LEU A 115 -11.11 20.76 17.00
CA LEU A 115 -9.80 21.12 17.54
C LEU A 115 -9.77 22.54 18.13
N ALA A 116 -10.63 23.45 17.66
CA ALA A 116 -10.78 24.78 18.22
C ALA A 116 -11.48 24.79 19.60
N LYS A 117 -12.26 23.75 19.93
CA LYS A 117 -13.10 23.69 21.14
C LYS A 117 -12.67 22.63 22.16
N VAL A 118 -11.87 21.64 21.74
CA VAL A 118 -11.40 20.53 22.60
C VAL A 118 -10.47 21.04 23.71
N ASP A 119 -10.78 20.72 24.97
CA ASP A 119 -9.87 20.95 26.10
C ASP A 119 -9.10 19.66 26.44
N THR A 120 -7.84 19.57 26.00
CA THR A 120 -6.97 18.41 26.29
C THR A 120 -6.55 18.29 27.76
N ASN A 121 -6.83 19.29 28.58
CA ASN A 121 -6.58 19.29 30.02
C ASN A 121 -7.85 19.01 30.84
N ALA A 122 -8.99 18.82 30.20
CA ALA A 122 -10.21 18.42 30.88
C ALA A 122 -10.03 17.03 31.54
N VAL A 123 -10.29 16.98 32.85
CA VAL A 123 -10.17 15.76 33.67
C VAL A 123 -11.52 15.39 34.26
N LYS A 124 -11.86 14.10 34.16
CA LYS A 124 -13.01 13.50 34.86
C LYS A 124 -12.53 12.20 35.49
N ASN A 125 -12.82 11.98 36.77
CA ASN A 125 -12.37 10.80 37.52
C ASN A 125 -10.86 10.52 37.39
N ASN A 126 -10.03 11.59 37.43
CA ASN A 126 -8.58 11.52 37.25
C ASN A 126 -8.10 11.02 35.88
N ILE A 127 -8.97 11.05 34.86
CA ILE A 127 -8.67 10.67 33.47
C ILE A 127 -8.80 11.90 32.58
N TYR A 128 -7.77 12.15 31.76
CA TYR A 128 -7.81 13.12 30.66
C TYR A 128 -8.64 12.56 29.50
N PHE A 129 -9.96 12.67 29.63
CA PHE A 129 -10.91 11.97 28.75
C PHE A 129 -11.02 12.53 27.33
N MET A 130 -10.33 13.64 27.01
CA MET A 130 -10.37 14.28 25.69
C MET A 130 -9.15 13.99 24.82
N ARG A 131 -8.06 13.49 25.43
CA ARG A 131 -6.76 13.33 24.73
C ARG A 131 -6.80 12.25 23.66
N LYS A 132 -7.62 11.21 23.84
CA LYS A 132 -7.77 10.10 22.90
C LYS A 132 -8.47 10.54 21.62
N GLU A 133 -9.59 11.23 21.75
CA GLU A 133 -10.37 11.79 20.65
C GLU A 133 -9.59 12.90 19.94
N TYR A 134 -8.90 13.77 20.69
CA TYR A 134 -7.97 14.75 20.11
C TYR A 134 -6.99 14.09 19.15
N ALA A 135 -6.33 13.01 19.59
CA ALA A 135 -5.32 12.32 18.79
C ALA A 135 -5.92 11.74 17.50
N GLN A 136 -7.15 11.23 17.55
CA GLN A 136 -7.85 10.71 16.38
C GLN A 136 -8.26 11.81 15.41
N VAL A 137 -8.75 12.95 15.91
CA VAL A 137 -9.17 14.08 15.05
C VAL A 137 -7.97 14.72 14.35
N VAL A 138 -6.83 14.84 15.03
CA VAL A 138 -5.58 15.28 14.40
C VAL A 138 -5.16 14.32 13.29
N ALA A 139 -5.15 13.01 13.54
CA ALA A 139 -4.79 12.01 12.55
C ALA A 139 -5.71 12.04 11.32
N MET A 140 -7.03 12.13 11.52
CA MET A 140 -8.00 12.24 10.42
C MET A 140 -7.77 13.51 9.59
N ARG A 141 -7.56 14.67 10.23
CA ARG A 141 -7.27 15.92 9.50
C ARG A 141 -5.99 15.80 8.67
N ALA A 142 -4.92 15.27 9.26
CA ALA A 142 -3.65 15.11 8.59
C ALA A 142 -3.73 14.10 7.43
N TRP A 143 -4.41 12.96 7.63
CA TRP A 143 -4.66 11.98 6.58
C TRP A 143 -5.50 12.57 5.43
N THR A 144 -6.54 13.34 5.73
CA THR A 144 -7.34 13.99 4.67
C THR A 144 -6.52 14.98 3.85
N TYR A 145 -5.66 15.79 4.49
CA TYR A 145 -4.73 16.66 3.76
C TYR A 145 -3.73 15.88 2.91
N LEU A 146 -3.21 14.77 3.43
CA LEU A 146 -2.33 13.86 2.69
C LEU A 146 -3.01 13.37 1.41
N GLN A 147 -4.23 12.85 1.51
CA GLN A 147 -5.01 12.42 0.34
C GLN A 147 -5.28 13.55 -0.65
N LEU A 148 -5.59 14.73 -0.13
CA LEU A 148 -5.90 15.92 -0.92
C LEU A 148 -4.68 16.40 -1.72
N VAL A 149 -3.50 16.49 -1.09
CA VAL A 149 -2.24 16.85 -1.75
C VAL A 149 -1.83 15.80 -2.77
N GLN A 150 -1.96 14.51 -2.47
CA GLN A 150 -1.68 13.44 -3.43
C GLN A 150 -2.61 13.48 -4.66
N THR A 151 -3.83 14.01 -4.49
CA THR A 151 -4.83 14.06 -5.56
C THR A 151 -4.71 15.32 -6.43
N TYR A 152 -4.50 16.48 -5.81
CA TYR A 152 -4.54 17.81 -6.47
C TYR A 152 -3.17 18.51 -6.54
N GLY A 153 -2.12 17.95 -5.93
CA GLY A 153 -0.74 18.47 -5.96
C GLY A 153 -0.51 19.64 -5.00
N LYS A 154 -1.28 20.73 -5.18
CA LYS A 154 -1.19 21.97 -4.40
C LYS A 154 -2.56 22.46 -3.98
N VAL A 155 -2.77 22.69 -2.69
CA VAL A 155 -4.09 22.99 -2.11
C VAL A 155 -4.03 24.05 -0.99
N PRO A 156 -5.07 24.88 -0.77
CA PRO A 156 -5.13 25.74 0.39
C PRO A 156 -5.04 24.98 1.71
N PHE A 157 -4.19 25.48 2.61
CA PHE A 157 -4.06 24.96 3.96
C PHE A 157 -4.90 25.79 4.92
N ILE A 158 -5.94 25.18 5.46
CA ILE A 158 -6.95 25.76 6.34
C ILE A 158 -6.93 25.02 7.68
N SER A 159 -6.42 25.67 8.72
CA SER A 159 -6.27 25.11 10.07
C SER A 159 -7.30 25.65 11.08
N LYS A 160 -8.04 26.70 10.70
CA LYS A 160 -9.07 27.34 11.52
C LYS A 160 -10.47 26.92 11.05
N PRO A 161 -11.48 26.92 11.94
CA PRO A 161 -12.86 26.69 11.54
C PRO A 161 -13.34 27.75 10.56
N VAL A 162 -14.12 27.32 9.57
CA VAL A 162 -14.80 28.18 8.60
C VAL A 162 -16.30 28.13 8.87
N ASP A 163 -16.88 29.27 9.21
CA ASP A 163 -18.28 29.43 9.64
C ASP A 163 -19.11 30.35 8.73
N ASN A 164 -18.61 30.68 7.53
CA ASN A 164 -19.35 31.37 6.48
C ASN A 164 -18.69 31.12 5.11
N ALA A 165 -19.47 31.27 4.04
CA ALA A 165 -18.94 31.35 2.68
C ALA A 165 -18.25 32.72 2.52
N ASP A 166 -17.25 32.83 1.64
CA ASP A 166 -16.49 34.06 1.33
C ASP A 166 -15.30 34.39 2.25
N THR A 167 -14.64 33.39 2.83
CA THR A 167 -13.39 33.63 3.60
C THR A 167 -12.24 34.20 2.76
N GLY A 168 -12.26 33.97 1.43
CA GLY A 168 -11.17 34.27 0.51
C GLY A 168 -9.99 33.30 0.63
N TRP A 169 -10.04 32.32 1.54
CA TRP A 169 -8.98 31.33 1.74
C TRP A 169 -8.89 30.31 0.61
N GLU A 170 -9.92 30.22 -0.22
CA GLU A 170 -9.96 29.41 -1.42
C GLU A 170 -8.89 29.87 -2.43
N THR A 171 -8.69 31.19 -2.56
CA THR A 171 -7.72 31.81 -3.48
C THR A 171 -6.47 32.33 -2.80
N ASN A 172 -6.58 32.75 -1.54
CA ASN A 172 -5.50 33.36 -0.78
C ASN A 172 -5.45 32.82 0.66
N PRO A 173 -5.09 31.54 0.84
CA PRO A 173 -4.92 30.95 2.17
C PRO A 173 -3.67 31.47 2.88
N GLU A 174 -3.63 31.31 4.20
CA GLU A 174 -2.42 31.61 5.01
C GLU A 174 -1.20 30.80 4.53
N ALA A 175 -1.43 29.57 4.04
CA ALA A 175 -0.39 28.75 3.43
C ALA A 175 -0.98 27.85 2.32
N TRP A 176 -0.12 27.46 1.39
CA TRP A 176 -0.41 26.42 0.41
C TRP A 176 0.24 25.10 0.85
N ALA A 177 -0.55 24.04 0.96
CA ALA A 177 -0.05 22.70 1.21
C ALA A 177 0.36 22.02 -0.11
N THR A 178 1.53 21.41 -0.10
CA THR A 178 2.15 20.63 -1.17
C THR A 178 2.88 19.46 -0.56
N ALA A 179 3.27 18.47 -1.35
CA ALA A 179 4.03 17.34 -0.83
C ALA A 179 5.40 17.77 -0.21
N ASP A 180 5.95 18.93 -0.58
CA ASP A 180 7.24 19.41 -0.09
C ASP A 180 7.16 20.05 1.32
N ASN A 181 6.00 20.56 1.72
CA ASN A 181 5.84 21.29 2.99
C ASN A 181 4.74 20.71 3.91
N LEU A 182 3.95 19.75 3.45
CA LEU A 182 2.78 19.27 4.19
C LEU A 182 3.15 18.73 5.58
N VAL A 183 4.23 17.97 5.69
CA VAL A 183 4.71 17.47 6.99
C VAL A 183 5.09 18.61 7.93
N ASP A 184 5.70 19.70 7.44
CA ASP A 184 6.06 20.83 8.30
C ASP A 184 4.82 21.59 8.81
N LEU A 185 3.76 21.65 7.99
CA LEU A 185 2.49 22.27 8.36
C LEU A 185 1.72 21.47 9.42
N LEU A 186 1.90 20.14 9.47
CA LEU A 186 1.10 19.24 10.30
C LEU A 186 1.84 18.61 11.48
N LYS A 187 3.18 18.45 11.41
CA LYS A 187 3.96 17.63 12.35
C LYS A 187 3.79 18.04 13.81
N GLY A 188 3.71 19.33 14.12
CA GLY A 188 3.59 19.79 15.50
C GLY A 188 2.33 19.27 16.20
N ASP A 189 1.20 19.26 15.49
CA ASP A 189 -0.05 18.71 16.02
C ASP A 189 -0.01 17.18 16.07
N VAL A 190 0.54 16.54 15.03
CA VAL A 190 0.62 15.07 14.91
C VAL A 190 1.55 14.48 15.97
N GLU A 191 2.71 15.07 16.24
CA GLU A 191 3.65 14.64 17.30
C GLU A 191 3.02 14.78 18.70
N LYS A 192 2.25 15.86 18.93
CA LYS A 192 1.48 16.01 20.18
C LYS A 192 0.42 14.94 20.32
N ALA A 193 -0.32 14.64 19.24
CA ALA A 193 -1.33 13.59 19.20
C ALA A 193 -0.73 12.20 19.42
N LEU A 194 0.40 11.90 18.77
CA LEU A 194 1.18 10.68 18.91
C LEU A 194 1.58 10.44 20.36
N ARG A 195 2.11 11.46 21.06
CA ARG A 195 2.41 11.36 22.50
C ARG A 195 1.19 11.01 23.35
N PHE A 196 0.03 11.56 23.04
CA PHE A 196 -1.21 11.20 23.75
C PHE A 196 -1.65 9.77 23.43
N GLU A 197 -1.56 9.35 22.17
CA GLU A 197 -1.90 7.99 21.75
C GLU A 197 -1.00 6.96 22.44
N HIS A 198 0.31 7.19 22.53
CA HIS A 198 1.25 6.27 23.19
C HIS A 198 1.03 6.17 24.71
N ILE A 199 0.64 7.27 25.38
CA ILE A 199 0.43 7.28 26.83
C ILE A 199 -0.95 6.71 27.21
N TYR A 200 -1.99 7.09 26.48
CA TYR A 200 -3.39 6.83 26.87
C TYR A 200 -4.07 5.75 26.03
N GLY A 201 -3.48 5.37 24.88
CA GLY A 201 -4.10 4.51 23.88
C GLY A 201 -5.22 5.20 23.11
N ALA A 202 -5.91 4.42 22.28
CA ALA A 202 -7.02 4.89 21.45
C ALA A 202 -8.37 4.88 22.20
N PRO A 203 -9.40 5.57 21.68
CA PRO A 203 -10.77 5.41 22.15
C PRO A 203 -11.32 4.01 21.85
N GLN A 204 -12.28 3.55 22.67
CA GLN A 204 -12.97 2.26 22.52
C GLN A 204 -14.46 2.44 22.82
N TYR A 205 -15.30 2.24 21.82
CA TYR A 205 -16.74 2.48 21.86
C TYR A 205 -17.57 1.21 21.58
N GLY A 206 -16.97 0.02 21.69
CA GLY A 206 -17.65 -1.24 21.43
C GLY A 206 -17.73 -1.54 19.93
N ASN A 207 -18.93 -1.85 19.43
CA ASN A 207 -19.16 -2.26 18.05
C ASN A 207 -20.15 -1.33 17.34
N TYR A 208 -19.87 -1.04 16.07
CA TYR A 208 -20.80 -0.40 15.14
C TYR A 208 -21.53 -1.46 14.33
N ASN A 209 -22.86 -1.40 14.33
CA ASN A 209 -23.68 -2.28 13.52
C ASN A 209 -23.90 -1.67 12.14
N THR A 210 -23.46 -2.37 11.09
CA THR A 210 -23.67 -1.94 9.69
C THR A 210 -25.04 -2.35 9.14
N GLY A 211 -25.82 -3.12 9.91
CA GLY A 211 -27.02 -3.84 9.45
C GLY A 211 -26.70 -5.23 8.90
N ALA A 212 -25.52 -5.42 8.31
CA ALA A 212 -25.06 -6.71 7.77
C ALA A 212 -24.15 -7.48 8.74
N PHE A 213 -23.28 -6.78 9.45
CA PHE A 213 -22.41 -7.33 10.50
C PHE A 213 -21.88 -6.24 11.44
N ASN A 214 -21.28 -6.65 12.56
CA ASN A 214 -20.71 -5.74 13.55
C ASN A 214 -19.21 -5.49 13.31
N ILE A 215 -18.80 -4.22 13.43
CA ILE A 215 -17.40 -3.79 13.32
C ILE A 215 -16.96 -3.21 14.65
N SER A 216 -15.89 -3.73 15.24
CA SER A 216 -15.31 -3.15 16.45
C SER A 216 -14.75 -1.76 16.19
N SER A 217 -15.06 -0.81 17.07
CA SER A 217 -14.56 0.57 16.99
C SER A 217 -13.04 0.67 17.00
N LYS A 218 -12.32 -0.36 17.46
CA LYS A 218 -10.85 -0.44 17.38
C LYS A 218 -10.29 -0.40 15.95
N TYR A 219 -11.11 -0.69 14.94
CA TYR A 219 -10.71 -0.63 13.53
C TYR A 219 -11.10 0.70 12.88
N VAL A 220 -12.02 1.46 13.48
CA VAL A 220 -12.48 2.76 12.97
C VAL A 220 -11.68 3.86 13.64
N ARG A 221 -10.35 3.83 13.43
CA ARG A 221 -9.38 4.77 14.00
C ARG A 221 -8.21 4.98 13.04
N PHE A 222 -7.61 6.16 13.09
CA PHE A 222 -6.38 6.50 12.36
C PHE A 222 -5.21 6.51 13.33
N TYR A 223 -4.05 6.03 12.88
CA TYR A 223 -2.85 5.92 13.70
C TYR A 223 -1.92 7.09 13.42
N ASN A 224 -1.53 7.82 14.47
CA ASN A 224 -0.67 8.98 14.31
C ASN A 224 0.72 8.60 13.80
N ASP A 225 1.28 7.46 14.22
CA ASP A 225 2.55 6.94 13.71
C ASP A 225 2.49 6.72 12.18
N LEU A 226 1.43 6.07 11.68
CA LEU A 226 1.30 5.78 10.24
C LEU A 226 1.11 7.05 9.40
N VAL A 227 0.29 7.98 9.89
CA VAL A 227 0.07 9.26 9.18
C VAL A 227 1.35 10.09 9.17
N LEU A 228 2.09 10.14 10.27
CA LEU A 228 3.36 10.85 10.34
C LEU A 228 4.42 10.22 9.43
N ALA A 229 4.49 8.89 9.41
CA ALA A 229 5.38 8.15 8.53
C ALA A 229 5.08 8.45 7.05
N ASP A 230 3.81 8.39 6.65
CA ASP A 230 3.38 8.70 5.28
C ASP A 230 3.69 10.15 4.89
N LEU A 231 3.57 11.11 5.82
CA LEU A 231 3.90 12.52 5.59
C LEU A 231 5.40 12.71 5.29
N TYR A 232 6.27 12.07 6.08
CA TYR A 232 7.72 12.07 5.83
C TYR A 232 8.07 11.33 4.53
N LEU A 233 7.46 10.17 4.30
CA LEU A 233 7.69 9.36 3.10
C LEU A 233 7.24 10.10 1.83
N LEU A 234 6.09 10.78 1.85
CA LEU A 234 5.61 11.57 0.71
C LEU A 234 6.56 12.72 0.37
N ARG A 235 7.09 13.41 1.39
CA ARG A 235 8.06 14.50 1.17
C ARG A 235 9.37 13.94 0.63
N GLY A 236 9.96 12.97 1.33
CA GLY A 236 11.14 12.22 0.90
C GLY A 236 12.30 13.10 0.42
N LYS A 237 12.54 14.25 1.06
CA LYS A 237 13.48 15.26 0.53
C LYS A 237 14.95 14.85 0.65
N ASP A 238 15.29 14.04 1.65
CA ASP A 238 16.64 13.61 2.00
C ASP A 238 16.59 12.33 2.86
N ARG A 239 17.77 11.80 3.20
CA ARG A 239 17.90 10.62 4.06
C ARG A 239 17.16 10.75 5.39
N ASN A 240 17.13 11.94 5.99
CA ASN A 240 16.53 12.14 7.30
C ASN A 240 15.00 11.96 7.25
N ASP A 241 14.34 12.42 6.19
CA ASP A 241 12.91 12.14 6.00
C ASP A 241 12.63 10.62 5.95
N TYR A 242 13.45 9.86 5.26
CA TYR A 242 13.28 8.40 5.19
C TYR A 242 13.55 7.72 6.54
N VAL A 243 14.53 8.20 7.32
CA VAL A 243 14.79 7.72 8.69
C VAL A 243 13.60 8.01 9.60
N GLU A 244 13.04 9.22 9.57
CA GLU A 244 11.86 9.56 10.36
C GLU A 244 10.64 8.73 9.94
N ALA A 245 10.43 8.50 8.64
CA ALA A 245 9.38 7.58 8.17
C ALA A 245 9.61 6.15 8.68
N ALA A 246 10.83 5.63 8.56
CA ALA A 246 11.19 4.28 9.00
C ALA A 246 10.99 4.10 10.52
N LYS A 247 11.36 5.08 11.34
CA LYS A 247 11.14 5.07 12.81
C LYS A 247 9.68 4.96 13.18
N ASN A 248 8.82 5.74 12.53
CA ASN A 248 7.37 5.72 12.80
C ASN A 248 6.72 4.40 12.35
N TYR A 249 7.06 3.88 11.16
CA TYR A 249 6.58 2.56 10.73
C TYR A 249 7.09 1.44 11.64
N TYR A 250 8.37 1.45 11.99
CA TYR A 250 8.98 0.44 12.86
C TYR A 250 8.32 0.44 14.24
N TYR A 251 8.12 1.61 14.86
CA TYR A 251 7.45 1.70 16.15
C TYR A 251 6.06 1.06 16.09
N PHE A 252 5.25 1.46 15.12
CA PHE A 252 3.91 0.89 14.91
C PHE A 252 3.95 -0.63 14.73
N LEU A 253 4.79 -1.11 13.81
CA LEU A 253 4.91 -2.53 13.49
C LEU A 253 5.41 -3.35 14.69
N LYS A 254 6.36 -2.82 15.48
CA LYS A 254 6.87 -3.47 16.69
C LYS A 254 5.80 -3.60 17.78
N GLU A 255 5.01 -2.55 18.03
CA GLU A 255 3.89 -2.63 18.99
C GLU A 255 2.82 -3.64 18.55
N TYR A 256 2.57 -3.73 17.25
CA TYR A 256 1.66 -4.73 16.67
C TYR A 256 2.21 -6.15 16.76
N ALA A 257 3.51 -6.33 16.49
CA ALA A 257 4.19 -7.60 16.59
C ALA A 257 4.17 -8.15 18.03
N LYS A 258 4.28 -7.30 19.06
CA LYS A 258 4.09 -7.67 20.48
C LYS A 258 2.70 -8.25 20.76
N SER A 259 1.70 -7.84 19.99
CA SER A 259 0.33 -8.37 20.05
C SER A 259 0.12 -9.61 19.16
N ASN A 260 1.20 -10.22 18.66
CA ASN A 260 1.22 -11.34 17.73
C ASN A 260 0.46 -11.06 16.41
N VAL A 261 0.40 -9.79 15.98
CA VAL A 261 -0.11 -9.42 14.66
C VAL A 261 1.06 -9.34 13.68
N LYS A 262 0.99 -10.13 12.60
CA LYS A 262 2.09 -10.33 11.65
C LYS A 262 1.57 -10.81 10.30
N VAL A 263 2.40 -10.68 9.27
CA VAL A 263 2.14 -11.28 7.95
C VAL A 263 2.42 -12.78 8.06
N GLN A 264 1.47 -13.62 7.65
CA GLN A 264 1.57 -15.07 7.79
C GLN A 264 1.15 -15.80 6.51
N ASN A 265 1.87 -16.88 6.20
CA ASN A 265 1.60 -17.70 5.02
C ASN A 265 0.29 -18.49 5.09
N PHE A 266 -0.33 -18.69 6.26
CA PHE A 266 -1.64 -19.35 6.31
C PHE A 266 -2.77 -18.50 5.68
N THR A 267 -2.59 -17.19 5.55
CA THR A 267 -3.52 -16.26 4.88
C THR A 267 -3.15 -15.96 3.43
N ARG A 268 -2.31 -16.77 2.78
CA ARG A 268 -1.87 -16.52 1.41
C ARG A 268 -2.85 -17.04 0.34
N ALA A 269 -2.73 -16.51 -0.86
CA ALA A 269 -3.21 -17.17 -2.07
C ALA A 269 -2.11 -18.13 -2.53
N HIS A 270 -2.47 -19.33 -2.98
CA HIS A 270 -1.49 -20.33 -3.40
C HIS A 270 -2.03 -21.18 -4.54
N PHE A 271 -1.14 -21.93 -5.20
CA PHE A 271 -1.51 -22.97 -6.15
C PHE A 271 -1.37 -24.35 -5.53
N MET A 272 -2.29 -25.24 -5.90
CA MET A 272 -2.16 -26.68 -5.69
C MET A 272 -1.79 -27.34 -7.01
N GLU A 273 -0.76 -28.15 -7.01
CA GLU A 273 -0.35 -28.95 -8.17
C GLU A 273 -1.15 -30.25 -8.24
N TYR A 274 -1.51 -30.65 -9.46
CA TYR A 274 -2.00 -31.99 -9.73
C TYR A 274 -1.60 -32.44 -11.14
N THR A 275 -1.25 -33.72 -11.27
CA THR A 275 -0.81 -34.30 -12.54
C THR A 275 -1.96 -35.04 -13.22
N MET A 276 -2.23 -34.71 -14.50
CA MET A 276 -3.19 -35.44 -15.33
C MET A 276 -2.58 -35.75 -16.70
N GLY A 277 -2.56 -37.04 -17.07
CA GLY A 277 -2.02 -37.46 -18.37
C GLY A 277 -0.53 -37.14 -18.57
N GLY A 278 0.25 -37.09 -17.47
CA GLY A 278 1.69 -36.76 -17.51
C GLY A 278 2.01 -35.28 -17.67
N LYS A 279 1.02 -34.38 -17.52
CA LYS A 279 1.21 -32.93 -17.45
C LYS A 279 0.76 -32.42 -16.10
N ASP A 280 1.52 -31.48 -15.54
CA ASP A 280 1.18 -30.81 -14.31
C ASP A 280 0.27 -29.61 -14.57
N TYR A 281 -0.67 -29.41 -13.66
CA TYR A 281 -1.63 -28.31 -13.68
C TYR A 281 -1.65 -27.67 -12.30
N TYR A 282 -1.84 -26.36 -12.27
CA TYR A 282 -1.78 -25.55 -11.05
C TYR A 282 -3.14 -24.90 -10.80
N SER A 283 -3.84 -25.34 -9.77
CA SER A 283 -5.16 -24.79 -9.41
C SER A 283 -5.02 -23.71 -8.33
N PRO A 284 -5.51 -22.48 -8.55
CA PRO A 284 -5.43 -21.40 -7.57
C PRO A 284 -6.42 -21.60 -6.41
N PHE A 285 -5.95 -21.33 -5.19
CA PHE A 285 -6.72 -21.30 -3.96
C PHE A 285 -6.59 -19.92 -3.32
N ILE A 286 -7.74 -19.24 -3.14
CA ILE A 286 -7.79 -17.82 -2.77
C ILE A 286 -8.51 -17.54 -1.46
N SER A 287 -9.22 -18.52 -0.88
CA SER A 287 -10.13 -18.32 0.24
C SER A 287 -9.44 -17.73 1.48
N SER A 288 -8.25 -18.24 1.82
CA SER A 288 -7.45 -17.76 2.96
C SER A 288 -6.94 -16.33 2.76
N TYR A 289 -6.60 -15.95 1.53
CA TYR A 289 -6.21 -14.58 1.20
C TYR A 289 -7.38 -13.61 1.32
N VAL A 290 -8.54 -14.02 0.81
CA VAL A 290 -9.75 -13.21 0.90
C VAL A 290 -10.18 -13.05 2.36
N SER A 291 -10.25 -14.14 3.14
CA SER A 291 -10.57 -14.09 4.56
C SER A 291 -9.53 -13.34 5.39
N GLY A 292 -8.29 -13.29 4.90
CA GLY A 292 -7.14 -12.62 5.51
C GLY A 292 -7.21 -11.10 5.53
N GLY A 293 -8.16 -10.43 4.84
CA GLY A 293 -8.31 -8.97 4.90
C GLY A 293 -9.21 -8.33 3.84
N LEU A 294 -9.72 -9.13 2.89
CA LEU A 294 -10.56 -8.68 1.77
C LEU A 294 -12.00 -9.19 1.86
N ALA A 295 -12.35 -9.87 2.94
CA ALA A 295 -13.66 -10.47 3.14
C ALA A 295 -14.79 -9.43 3.11
N ALA A 296 -15.96 -9.86 2.61
CA ALA A 296 -17.09 -8.96 2.46
C ALA A 296 -17.68 -8.46 3.80
N LYS A 297 -17.77 -9.36 4.79
CA LYS A 297 -18.51 -9.15 6.06
C LYS A 297 -17.68 -9.52 7.30
N SER A 298 -16.36 -9.33 7.23
CA SER A 298 -15.48 -9.51 8.39
C SER A 298 -14.29 -8.57 8.33
N VAL A 299 -13.70 -8.30 9.50
CA VAL A 299 -12.50 -7.48 9.65
C VAL A 299 -11.45 -8.32 10.36
N SER A 300 -10.28 -8.47 9.75
CA SER A 300 -9.15 -9.22 10.31
C SER A 300 -8.11 -8.27 10.91
N THR A 301 -7.04 -8.82 11.48
CA THR A 301 -5.87 -8.05 11.95
C THR A 301 -5.06 -7.43 10.82
N GLU A 302 -5.27 -7.83 9.57
CA GLU A 302 -4.71 -7.19 8.38
C GLU A 302 -5.34 -5.81 8.15
N ASN A 303 -6.61 -5.62 8.53
CA ASN A 303 -7.30 -4.35 8.41
C ASN A 303 -6.95 -3.46 9.61
N LEU A 304 -6.17 -2.41 9.41
CA LEU A 304 -5.72 -1.54 10.49
C LEU A 304 -6.71 -0.39 10.71
N THR A 305 -7.06 0.31 9.64
CA THR A 305 -8.07 1.36 9.61
C THR A 305 -9.18 0.96 8.65
N VAL A 306 -10.43 1.06 9.09
CA VAL A 306 -11.63 0.71 8.33
C VAL A 306 -12.63 1.85 8.35
N ILE A 307 -13.14 2.19 7.16
CA ILE A 307 -14.32 3.05 6.98
C ILE A 307 -15.50 2.14 6.61
N PRO A 308 -16.52 2.03 7.47
CA PRO A 308 -17.64 1.12 7.24
C PRO A 308 -18.60 1.64 6.17
N SER A 309 -19.28 0.73 5.48
CA SER A 309 -20.49 0.99 4.71
C SER A 309 -21.68 0.33 5.43
N ALA A 310 -22.84 0.98 5.39
CA ALA A 310 -24.08 0.43 5.91
C ALA A 310 -24.84 -0.38 4.86
N ALA A 311 -25.63 -1.34 5.31
CA ALA A 311 -26.49 -2.16 4.47
C ALA A 311 -27.66 -1.38 3.86
N ASN A 312 -28.11 -0.31 4.53
CA ASN A 312 -29.14 0.61 4.05
C ASN A 312 -29.11 1.91 4.86
N ASN A 313 -29.92 2.88 4.43
CA ASN A 313 -30.01 4.22 5.01
C ASN A 313 -30.48 4.26 6.48
N SER A 314 -31.11 3.20 6.99
CA SER A 314 -31.51 3.12 8.40
C SER A 314 -30.33 2.82 9.32
N PHE A 315 -29.33 2.09 8.85
CA PHE A 315 -28.11 1.78 9.60
C PHE A 315 -26.99 2.81 9.37
N GLY A 316 -27.00 3.52 8.25
CA GLY A 316 -26.01 4.55 7.93
C GLY A 316 -25.86 4.78 6.44
N ARG A 317 -24.71 5.33 6.03
CA ARG A 317 -24.43 5.59 4.62
C ARG A 317 -24.00 4.32 3.89
N THR A 318 -24.62 4.05 2.75
CA THR A 318 -24.25 2.97 1.84
C THR A 318 -23.24 3.46 0.81
N LEU A 319 -22.15 2.72 0.63
CA LEU A 319 -21.00 3.06 -0.23
C LEU A 319 -20.89 2.04 -1.37
N THR A 320 -21.64 2.25 -2.46
CA THR A 320 -21.76 1.25 -3.54
C THR A 320 -21.12 1.63 -4.86
N ARG A 321 -20.52 2.83 -4.94
CA ARG A 321 -19.99 3.38 -6.18
C ARG A 321 -18.84 2.54 -6.74
N SER A 322 -17.92 2.07 -5.89
CA SER A 322 -16.78 1.25 -6.34
C SER A 322 -17.26 -0.08 -6.95
N ALA A 323 -18.22 -0.74 -6.32
CA ALA A 323 -18.82 -1.97 -6.84
C ALA A 323 -19.49 -1.74 -8.21
N GLN A 324 -20.24 -0.65 -8.36
CA GLN A 324 -20.90 -0.28 -9.62
C GLN A 324 -19.89 -0.04 -10.76
N ILE A 325 -18.83 0.74 -10.52
CA ILE A 325 -17.79 1.01 -11.52
C ILE A 325 -17.07 -0.27 -11.96
N TYR A 326 -16.85 -1.20 -11.03
CA TYR A 326 -16.27 -2.51 -11.33
C TYR A 326 -17.24 -3.52 -11.97
N GLY A 327 -18.52 -3.15 -12.17
CA GLY A 327 -19.50 -3.96 -12.89
C GLY A 327 -20.36 -4.86 -12.01
N PHE A 328 -20.60 -4.46 -10.76
CA PHE A 328 -21.48 -5.16 -9.83
C PHE A 328 -22.66 -4.26 -9.44
N ASP A 329 -23.87 -4.68 -9.81
CA ASP A 329 -25.10 -3.93 -9.55
C ASP A 329 -25.62 -4.23 -8.12
N PRO A 330 -25.55 -3.26 -7.19
CA PRO A 330 -25.90 -3.42 -5.78
C PRO A 330 -27.42 -3.29 -5.57
N HIS A 331 -27.99 -4.12 -4.71
CA HIS A 331 -29.39 -4.06 -4.31
C HIS A 331 -29.51 -4.23 -2.79
N SER A 332 -30.05 -3.22 -2.11
CA SER A 332 -30.22 -3.18 -0.66
C SER A 332 -31.58 -3.75 -0.22
N THR A 333 -31.58 -4.50 0.89
CA THR A 333 -32.75 -5.09 1.54
C THR A 333 -32.72 -4.86 3.05
N THR A 334 -33.89 -4.95 3.70
CA THR A 334 -34.07 -4.87 5.15
C THR A 334 -34.95 -6.03 5.60
N SER A 335 -34.57 -6.70 6.69
CA SER A 335 -35.36 -7.74 7.35
C SER A 335 -35.62 -7.36 8.81
N THR A 336 -36.77 -7.78 9.34
CA THR A 336 -37.17 -7.55 10.73
C THR A 336 -37.67 -8.86 11.31
N SER A 337 -37.09 -9.29 12.44
CA SER A 337 -37.56 -10.44 13.20
C SER A 337 -38.04 -9.98 14.58
N THR A 338 -39.08 -10.65 15.09
CA THR A 338 -39.60 -10.44 16.44
C THR A 338 -39.58 -11.80 17.14
N ASP A 339 -38.99 -11.89 18.33
CA ASP A 339 -39.05 -13.12 19.12
C ASP A 339 -40.45 -13.27 19.74
N ASP A 340 -41.12 -14.38 19.41
CA ASP A 340 -42.50 -14.67 19.83
C ASP A 340 -42.63 -14.95 21.35
N ASP A 341 -41.55 -15.34 22.03
CA ASP A 341 -41.60 -15.77 23.44
C ASP A 341 -41.59 -14.62 24.47
N ASN A 342 -41.36 -13.36 24.06
CA ASN A 342 -41.46 -12.23 25.01
C ASN A 342 -41.71 -10.84 24.40
N GLN A 343 -42.38 -10.71 23.25
CA GLN A 343 -43.00 -9.48 22.67
C GLN A 343 -42.27 -8.11 22.78
N THR A 344 -40.99 -8.02 23.15
CA THR A 344 -40.31 -6.76 23.47
C THR A 344 -38.97 -6.57 22.76
N THR A 345 -38.52 -7.52 21.95
CA THR A 345 -37.26 -7.39 21.18
C THR A 345 -37.52 -7.57 19.69
N THR A 346 -37.57 -6.44 18.96
CA THR A 346 -37.58 -6.42 17.48
C THR A 346 -36.15 -6.23 17.00
N THR A 347 -35.60 -7.19 16.24
CA THR A 347 -34.27 -7.07 15.65
C THR A 347 -34.39 -6.72 14.17
N GLN A 348 -33.76 -5.63 13.76
CA GLN A 348 -33.63 -5.24 12.35
C GLN A 348 -32.24 -5.64 11.83
N SER A 349 -32.19 -6.15 10.61
CA SER A 349 -30.95 -6.41 9.86
C SER A 349 -31.12 -5.96 8.41
N GLY A 350 -30.02 -5.80 7.70
CA GLY A 350 -30.02 -5.42 6.29
C GLY A 350 -28.93 -6.12 5.51
N GLN A 351 -29.09 -6.18 4.19
CA GLN A 351 -28.09 -6.73 3.30
C GLN A 351 -28.10 -6.01 1.95
N ILE A 352 -26.93 -5.85 1.37
CA ILE A 352 -26.69 -5.51 -0.02
C ILE A 352 -26.29 -6.80 -0.74
N SER A 353 -27.08 -7.19 -1.73
CA SER A 353 -26.69 -8.19 -2.72
C SER A 353 -26.04 -7.48 -3.91
N VAL A 354 -25.10 -8.16 -4.58
CA VAL A 354 -24.48 -7.65 -5.80
C VAL A 354 -24.69 -8.66 -6.93
N LYS A 355 -25.06 -8.15 -8.10
CA LYS A 355 -25.17 -8.96 -9.32
C LYS A 355 -24.08 -8.53 -10.29
N MET A 356 -23.27 -9.48 -10.76
CA MET A 356 -22.34 -9.21 -11.85
C MET A 356 -23.11 -8.76 -13.10
N ASN A 357 -22.68 -7.66 -13.70
CA ASN A 357 -23.22 -7.14 -14.95
C ASN A 357 -22.08 -6.57 -15.82
N TYR A 358 -21.78 -7.24 -16.93
CA TYR A 358 -20.72 -6.79 -17.84
C TYR A 358 -21.04 -5.45 -18.51
N GLN A 359 -22.31 -5.07 -18.62
CA GLN A 359 -22.75 -3.79 -19.19
C GLN A 359 -22.58 -2.62 -18.21
N SER A 360 -22.50 -2.90 -16.90
CA SER A 360 -22.19 -1.90 -15.87
C SER A 360 -20.69 -1.79 -15.63
N ARG A 361 -19.88 -2.71 -16.15
CA ARG A 361 -18.43 -2.77 -15.92
C ARG A 361 -17.73 -1.66 -16.69
N GLN A 362 -17.49 -0.52 -16.05
CA GLN A 362 -16.83 0.62 -16.68
C GLN A 362 -15.31 0.44 -16.82
N VAL A 363 -14.69 -0.34 -15.93
CA VAL A 363 -13.24 -0.58 -15.98
C VAL A 363 -12.90 -2.05 -15.87
N ALA A 364 -11.78 -2.42 -16.48
CA ALA A 364 -11.19 -3.75 -16.41
C ALA A 364 -9.74 -3.66 -15.93
N PRO A 365 -9.15 -4.77 -15.45
CA PRO A 365 -7.72 -4.86 -15.22
C PRO A 365 -6.94 -4.51 -16.50
N SER A 366 -5.88 -3.74 -16.37
CA SER A 366 -4.98 -3.39 -17.48
C SER A 366 -4.15 -4.61 -17.91
N GLU A 367 -3.68 -4.60 -19.15
CA GLU A 367 -2.75 -5.64 -19.63
C GLU A 367 -1.44 -5.60 -18.85
N ALA A 368 -0.95 -4.42 -18.46
CA ALA A 368 0.26 -4.30 -17.65
C ALA A 368 0.13 -4.98 -16.27
N TYR A 369 -1.01 -4.85 -15.59
CA TYR A 369 -1.25 -5.55 -14.33
C TYR A 369 -1.30 -7.07 -14.53
N LEU A 370 -2.05 -7.53 -15.53
CA LEU A 370 -2.20 -8.96 -15.82
C LEU A 370 -0.86 -9.61 -16.21
N ASN A 371 -0.06 -8.92 -17.03
CA ASN A 371 1.26 -9.38 -17.44
C ASN A 371 2.27 -9.33 -16.30
N LEU A 372 2.17 -8.34 -15.40
CA LEU A 372 2.97 -8.32 -14.18
C LEU A 372 2.69 -9.55 -13.31
N CYS A 373 1.41 -9.85 -13.05
CA CYS A 373 1.02 -11.03 -12.29
C CYS A 373 1.44 -12.34 -12.99
N ALA A 374 1.28 -12.43 -14.32
CA ALA A 374 1.67 -13.62 -15.09
C ALA A 374 3.20 -13.84 -15.13
N ASN A 375 3.99 -12.76 -15.05
CA ASN A 375 5.44 -12.82 -15.09
C ASN A 375 6.08 -13.18 -13.73
N GLN A 376 5.30 -13.35 -12.66
CA GLN A 376 5.84 -13.77 -11.38
C GLN A 376 6.27 -15.24 -11.40
N ILE A 377 7.30 -15.56 -10.63
CA ILE A 377 7.79 -16.92 -10.46
C ILE A 377 7.14 -17.49 -9.21
N TYR A 378 6.35 -18.55 -9.38
CA TYR A 378 5.76 -19.26 -8.24
C TYR A 378 6.69 -20.36 -7.74
N VAL A 379 7.11 -20.27 -6.48
CA VAL A 379 8.05 -21.17 -5.82
C VAL A 379 7.31 -22.15 -4.93
N ASN A 380 7.58 -23.44 -5.12
CA ASN A 380 7.10 -24.50 -4.25
C ASN A 380 8.28 -25.15 -3.52
N THR A 381 8.34 -24.95 -2.21
CA THR A 381 9.37 -25.51 -1.34
C THR A 381 8.82 -26.69 -0.56
N THR A 382 9.44 -27.86 -0.69
CA THR A 382 9.07 -29.06 0.06
C THR A 382 10.08 -29.35 1.18
N ASN A 383 9.59 -29.36 2.42
CA ASN A 383 10.40 -29.57 3.62
C ASN A 383 9.96 -30.84 4.35
N PHE A 384 10.91 -31.60 4.90
CA PHE A 384 10.66 -32.65 5.91
C PHE A 384 11.61 -32.40 7.08
N ASP A 385 11.09 -32.48 8.32
CA ASP A 385 11.87 -32.34 9.56
C ASP A 385 12.77 -31.09 9.65
N GLY A 386 12.36 -29.98 9.05
CA GLY A 386 13.08 -28.70 9.12
C GLY A 386 14.15 -28.50 8.05
N GLU A 387 14.42 -29.51 7.22
CA GLU A 387 15.36 -29.46 6.11
C GLU A 387 14.64 -29.35 4.76
N VAL A 388 15.21 -28.53 3.86
CA VAL A 388 14.69 -28.38 2.49
C VAL A 388 15.15 -29.57 1.64
N ASN A 389 14.19 -30.31 1.11
CA ASN A 389 14.50 -31.44 0.23
C ASN A 389 14.46 -31.06 -1.25
N LYS A 390 13.57 -30.13 -1.62
CA LYS A 390 13.31 -29.80 -3.03
C LYS A 390 12.72 -28.40 -3.18
N VAL A 391 13.19 -27.71 -4.22
CA VAL A 391 12.56 -26.48 -4.73
C VAL A 391 12.08 -26.74 -6.14
N GLU A 392 10.82 -26.40 -6.39
CA GLU A 392 10.18 -26.45 -7.69
C GLU A 392 9.63 -25.09 -8.08
N TYR A 393 9.48 -24.89 -9.38
CA TYR A 393 8.91 -23.67 -9.94
C TYR A 393 7.72 -24.06 -10.81
N PHE A 394 6.54 -23.54 -10.48
CA PHE A 394 5.32 -23.86 -11.22
C PHE A 394 5.29 -23.04 -12.52
N GLU A 395 5.55 -23.71 -13.64
CA GLU A 395 5.68 -23.06 -14.94
C GLU A 395 4.35 -22.41 -15.36
N GLY A 396 4.37 -21.11 -15.63
CA GLY A 396 3.19 -20.35 -16.08
C GLY A 396 2.12 -20.09 -15.02
N ALA A 397 2.37 -20.41 -13.74
CA ALA A 397 1.40 -20.18 -12.66
C ALA A 397 1.24 -18.68 -12.33
N GLY A 398 2.33 -17.92 -12.30
CA GLY A 398 2.31 -16.50 -11.96
C GLY A 398 1.95 -16.24 -10.48
N ASP A 399 1.31 -15.09 -10.22
CA ASP A 399 0.83 -14.68 -8.90
C ASP A 399 -0.60 -15.18 -8.62
N ALA A 400 -0.76 -15.99 -7.57
CA ALA A 400 -2.04 -16.55 -7.16
C ALA A 400 -3.07 -15.49 -6.71
N ARG A 401 -2.62 -14.34 -6.18
CA ARG A 401 -3.49 -13.24 -5.71
C ARG A 401 -4.30 -12.63 -6.84
N MET A 402 -3.83 -12.74 -8.09
CA MET A 402 -4.56 -12.30 -9.28
C MET A 402 -5.95 -12.94 -9.37
N HIS A 403 -6.07 -14.20 -8.93
CA HIS A 403 -7.35 -14.92 -8.94
C HIS A 403 -8.33 -14.47 -7.86
N ALA A 404 -7.85 -13.81 -6.79
CA ALA A 404 -8.70 -13.18 -5.79
C ALA A 404 -9.10 -11.75 -6.18
N THR A 405 -8.20 -11.06 -6.88
CA THR A 405 -8.30 -9.63 -7.21
C THR A 405 -9.02 -9.37 -8.52
N ALA A 406 -8.74 -10.21 -9.53
CA ALA A 406 -9.28 -10.09 -10.88
C ALA A 406 -9.65 -11.46 -11.51
N PRO A 407 -10.50 -12.29 -10.85
CA PRO A 407 -10.90 -13.61 -11.38
C PRO A 407 -11.66 -13.50 -12.69
N LEU A 408 -11.76 -14.63 -13.41
CA LEU A 408 -12.58 -14.75 -14.60
C LEU A 408 -14.05 -14.98 -14.22
N PHE A 409 -14.94 -14.35 -14.97
CA PHE A 409 -16.37 -14.63 -14.95
C PHE A 409 -16.82 -15.05 -16.35
N GLU A 410 -17.80 -15.94 -16.41
CA GLU A 410 -18.45 -16.30 -17.67
C GLU A 410 -19.55 -15.29 -18.01
N THR A 411 -19.53 -14.84 -19.25
CA THR A 411 -20.49 -13.89 -19.81
C THR A 411 -21.04 -14.46 -21.12
N ASP A 412 -22.30 -14.17 -21.39
CA ASP A 412 -23.01 -14.50 -22.61
C ASP A 412 -22.37 -13.88 -23.86
N LYS A 413 -21.88 -12.63 -23.77
CA LYS A 413 -21.32 -11.88 -24.90
C LYS A 413 -19.83 -12.13 -25.15
N PHE A 414 -19.01 -12.28 -24.10
CA PHE A 414 -17.55 -12.26 -24.21
C PHE A 414 -16.87 -13.58 -23.81
N GLY A 415 -17.65 -14.61 -23.48
CA GLY A 415 -17.09 -15.80 -22.86
C GLY A 415 -16.47 -15.46 -21.50
N LYS A 416 -15.20 -15.77 -21.30
CA LYS A 416 -14.49 -15.56 -20.03
C LYS A 416 -13.78 -14.21 -20.00
N VAL A 417 -14.17 -13.35 -19.07
CA VAL A 417 -13.60 -12.00 -18.89
C VAL A 417 -13.30 -11.72 -17.43
N ARG A 418 -12.25 -10.92 -17.16
CA ARG A 418 -11.88 -10.57 -15.79
C ARG A 418 -12.71 -9.42 -15.24
N PHE A 419 -13.08 -9.51 -13.96
CA PHE A 419 -13.71 -8.44 -13.20
C PHE A 419 -12.86 -8.11 -11.98
N ILE A 420 -12.76 -6.83 -11.62
CA ILE A 420 -12.08 -6.38 -10.40
C ILE A 420 -13.01 -6.66 -9.21
N THR A 421 -12.62 -7.55 -8.30
CA THR A 421 -13.49 -8.03 -7.21
C THR A 421 -13.18 -7.41 -5.84
N LYS A 422 -12.32 -6.39 -5.73
CA LYS A 422 -11.97 -5.79 -4.42
C LYS A 422 -13.16 -5.16 -3.68
N ALA A 423 -14.18 -4.66 -4.40
CA ALA A 423 -15.44 -4.18 -3.81
C ALA A 423 -16.56 -5.24 -3.74
N ALA A 424 -16.34 -6.39 -4.40
CA ALA A 424 -17.29 -7.49 -4.50
C ALA A 424 -16.55 -8.84 -4.48
N PRO A 425 -15.86 -9.19 -3.36
CA PRO A 425 -14.98 -10.34 -3.29
C PRO A 425 -15.73 -11.66 -3.59
N VAL A 426 -15.01 -12.57 -4.23
CA VAL A 426 -15.37 -13.99 -4.38
C VAL A 426 -14.41 -14.81 -3.52
N THR A 427 -14.84 -15.97 -3.05
CA THR A 427 -14.06 -16.78 -2.08
C THR A 427 -13.45 -18.03 -2.69
N SER A 428 -13.87 -18.41 -3.90
CA SER A 428 -13.38 -19.59 -4.60
C SER A 428 -13.42 -19.44 -6.12
N VAL A 429 -12.47 -20.09 -6.77
CA VAL A 429 -12.30 -20.17 -8.23
C VAL A 429 -12.06 -21.64 -8.63
N MET A 430 -12.46 -21.98 -9.84
CA MET A 430 -12.11 -23.26 -10.48
C MET A 430 -10.65 -23.24 -10.96
N ASN A 431 -10.11 -24.40 -11.34
CA ASN A 431 -8.77 -24.50 -11.91
C ASN A 431 -8.54 -23.55 -13.11
N SER A 432 -9.58 -23.30 -13.91
CA SER A 432 -9.49 -22.34 -15.02
C SER A 432 -9.41 -20.86 -14.61
N GLY A 433 -9.39 -20.55 -13.30
CA GLY A 433 -9.44 -19.19 -12.75
C GLY A 433 -10.81 -18.53 -12.80
N VAL A 434 -11.83 -19.23 -13.30
CA VAL A 434 -13.23 -18.77 -13.30
C VAL A 434 -13.82 -18.90 -11.91
N THR A 435 -14.54 -17.89 -11.43
CA THR A 435 -15.19 -17.94 -10.11
C THR A 435 -16.13 -19.14 -9.98
N SER A 436 -16.11 -19.78 -8.82
CA SER A 436 -17.05 -20.84 -8.41
C SER A 436 -17.93 -20.40 -7.22
N SER A 437 -17.81 -19.14 -6.81
CA SER A 437 -18.57 -18.55 -5.71
C SER A 437 -19.27 -17.26 -6.17
N MET A 438 -20.39 -16.92 -5.52
CA MET A 438 -21.08 -15.68 -5.82
C MET A 438 -20.30 -14.49 -5.25
N PRO A 439 -20.22 -13.36 -5.97
CA PRO A 439 -19.63 -12.15 -5.43
C PRO A 439 -20.47 -11.65 -4.26
N GLU A 440 -19.81 -11.16 -3.22
CA GLU A 440 -20.47 -10.56 -2.05
C GLU A 440 -20.07 -9.10 -1.92
N PHE A 441 -21.03 -8.22 -1.58
CA PHE A 441 -20.72 -6.81 -1.36
C PHE A 441 -19.78 -6.63 -0.17
N ARG A 442 -18.66 -5.92 -0.36
CA ARG A 442 -17.72 -5.60 0.72
C ARG A 442 -18.18 -4.36 1.47
N TYR A 443 -18.46 -4.50 2.76
CA TYR A 443 -18.98 -3.44 3.62
C TYR A 443 -17.89 -2.58 4.27
N ILE A 444 -16.62 -2.77 3.88
CA ILE A 444 -15.48 -2.09 4.48
C ILE A 444 -14.55 -1.54 3.40
N HIS A 445 -14.14 -0.30 3.62
CA HIS A 445 -13.03 0.35 2.91
C HIS A 445 -11.84 0.38 3.86
N SER A 446 -10.62 0.11 3.38
CA SER A 446 -9.45 -0.08 4.24
C SER A 446 -8.34 0.90 3.88
N PRO A 447 -8.37 2.15 4.38
CA PRO A 447 -7.30 3.12 4.14
C PRO A 447 -5.89 2.64 4.55
N TYR A 448 -5.80 1.76 5.54
CA TYR A 448 -4.56 1.13 5.97
C TYR A 448 -4.73 -0.39 6.14
N ARG A 449 -3.83 -1.15 5.49
CA ARG A 449 -3.62 -2.58 5.73
C ARG A 449 -2.20 -2.87 6.24
N LEU A 450 -2.03 -3.98 6.96
CA LEU A 450 -0.73 -4.37 7.52
C LEU A 450 0.34 -4.55 6.44
N LYS A 451 0.05 -5.27 5.35
CA LYS A 451 1.01 -5.48 4.26
C LYS A 451 1.40 -4.18 3.55
N GLN A 452 0.47 -3.23 3.44
CA GLN A 452 0.76 -1.89 2.92
C GLN A 452 1.77 -1.15 3.82
N VAL A 453 1.62 -1.23 5.15
CA VAL A 453 2.56 -0.61 6.09
C VAL A 453 3.96 -1.22 5.95
N TYR A 454 4.07 -2.55 5.82
CA TYR A 454 5.36 -3.19 5.56
C TYR A 454 5.98 -2.78 4.21
N LEU A 455 5.19 -2.63 3.15
CA LEU A 455 5.70 -2.16 1.85
C LEU A 455 6.25 -0.73 1.93
N ARG A 456 5.56 0.17 2.62
CA ARG A 456 6.03 1.55 2.85
C ARG A 456 7.23 1.61 3.79
N PHE A 457 7.31 0.69 4.76
CA PHE A 457 8.50 0.53 5.58
C PHE A 457 9.71 0.05 4.75
N ALA A 458 9.51 -0.91 3.85
CA ALA A 458 10.55 -1.36 2.91
C ALA A 458 11.01 -0.21 2.00
N GLU A 459 10.08 0.62 1.50
CA GLU A 459 10.38 1.81 0.72
C GLU A 459 11.28 2.78 1.50
N ALA A 460 10.92 3.07 2.76
CA ALA A 460 11.72 3.92 3.64
C ALA A 460 13.12 3.35 3.91
N LEU A 461 13.23 2.06 4.27
CA LEU A 461 14.52 1.39 4.51
C LEU A 461 15.42 1.40 3.28
N ASN A 462 14.85 1.15 2.10
CA ASN A 462 15.58 1.18 0.85
C ASN A 462 16.22 2.56 0.61
N ARG A 463 15.44 3.63 0.80
CA ARG A 463 15.91 5.02 0.63
C ARG A 463 16.80 5.51 1.77
N CYS A 464 16.80 4.85 2.92
CA CYS A 464 17.80 5.04 3.98
C CYS A 464 19.18 4.44 3.65
N GLY A 465 19.30 3.63 2.59
CA GLY A 465 20.54 2.94 2.20
C GLY A 465 20.60 1.47 2.64
N TYR A 466 19.45 0.85 2.92
CA TYR A 466 19.33 -0.56 3.32
C TYR A 466 18.49 -1.38 2.33
N PRO A 467 18.89 -1.48 1.05
CA PRO A 467 18.14 -2.16 0.00
C PRO A 467 17.98 -3.67 0.26
N ARG A 468 18.92 -4.33 0.96
CA ARG A 468 18.82 -5.77 1.25
C ARG A 468 17.84 -6.03 2.40
N HIS A 469 17.82 -5.19 3.44
CA HIS A 469 16.76 -5.24 4.47
C HIS A 469 15.38 -4.95 3.88
N ALA A 470 15.28 -4.01 2.94
CA ALA A 470 14.03 -3.71 2.26
C ALA A 470 13.54 -4.91 1.41
N TYR A 471 14.43 -5.55 0.66
CA TYR A 471 14.09 -6.74 -0.12
C TYR A 471 13.71 -7.93 0.77
N MET A 472 14.32 -8.06 1.94
CA MET A 472 13.94 -9.06 2.95
C MET A 472 12.48 -8.94 3.36
N ILE A 473 11.95 -7.73 3.54
CA ILE A 473 10.51 -7.56 3.83
C ILE A 473 9.64 -8.16 2.72
N LEU A 474 10.07 -8.06 1.46
CA LEU A 474 9.33 -8.61 0.33
C LEU A 474 9.44 -10.13 0.27
N ARG A 475 10.67 -10.66 0.27
CA ARG A 475 10.94 -12.07 -0.04
C ARG A 475 10.72 -13.00 1.15
N ASP A 476 11.33 -12.70 2.29
CA ASP A 476 11.45 -13.65 3.40
C ASP A 476 10.59 -13.22 4.62
N GLY A 477 10.35 -11.92 4.75
CA GLY A 477 9.70 -11.32 5.91
C GLY A 477 10.67 -11.11 7.08
N ILE A 478 10.41 -10.09 7.89
CA ILE A 478 11.22 -9.78 9.08
C ILE A 478 11.01 -10.85 10.14
N ASN A 479 12.03 -11.68 10.35
CA ASN A 479 12.01 -12.77 11.32
C ASN A 479 13.42 -12.98 11.90
N ILE A 480 13.53 -13.05 13.23
CA ILE A 480 14.81 -13.25 13.92
C ILE A 480 15.55 -14.52 13.46
N ASP A 481 14.83 -15.60 13.16
CA ASP A 481 15.43 -16.87 12.77
C ASP A 481 15.94 -16.87 11.32
N LYS A 482 15.47 -15.92 10.50
CA LYS A 482 15.86 -15.74 9.10
C LYS A 482 17.05 -14.77 8.93
N MET A 483 17.40 -14.01 9.97
CA MET A 483 18.47 -13.01 9.91
C MET A 483 19.86 -13.64 10.06
N PRO A 484 20.84 -13.28 9.21
CA PRO A 484 22.23 -13.67 9.41
C PRO A 484 22.83 -12.98 10.64
N THR A 485 23.79 -13.65 11.29
CA THR A 485 24.53 -13.06 12.42
C THR A 485 25.90 -12.57 11.94
N LEU A 486 26.21 -11.31 12.23
CA LEU A 486 27.52 -10.72 11.94
C LEU A 486 28.51 -11.06 13.07
N ASN A 487 29.62 -11.71 12.72
CA ASN A 487 30.75 -11.98 13.61
C ASN A 487 32.04 -11.35 13.09
N ASP A 488 33.04 -11.30 13.95
CA ASP A 488 34.38 -10.82 13.64
C ASP A 488 35.48 -11.85 13.96
N SER A 489 36.61 -11.70 13.26
CA SER A 489 37.81 -12.52 13.44
C SER A 489 39.04 -11.70 13.08
N ILE A 490 40.23 -12.18 13.45
CA ILE A 490 41.50 -11.56 13.08
C ILE A 490 42.08 -12.29 11.87
N LYS A 491 42.23 -11.57 10.75
CA LYS A 491 42.99 -12.04 9.60
C LYS A 491 44.45 -11.63 9.75
N TYR A 492 45.34 -12.61 9.67
CA TYR A 492 46.78 -12.40 9.65
C TYR A 492 47.29 -12.38 8.21
N ASP A 493 48.19 -11.44 7.93
CA ASP A 493 49.00 -11.39 6.71
C ASP A 493 50.45 -11.63 7.12
N ASP A 494 50.86 -12.89 7.03
CA ASP A 494 52.19 -13.33 7.46
C ASP A 494 53.31 -12.77 6.55
N VAL A 495 52.98 -12.33 5.32
CA VAL A 495 53.95 -11.73 4.40
C VAL A 495 54.28 -10.31 4.82
N ASN A 496 53.25 -9.55 5.21
CA ASN A 496 53.39 -8.15 5.59
C ASN A 496 53.54 -7.95 7.11
N HIS A 497 53.48 -9.02 7.92
CA HIS A 497 53.47 -8.96 9.39
C HIS A 497 52.36 -8.02 9.92
N THR A 498 51.17 -8.10 9.34
CA THR A 498 50.01 -7.27 9.73
C THR A 498 48.82 -8.12 10.16
N LYS A 499 48.04 -7.63 11.11
CA LYS A 499 46.76 -8.22 11.53
C LYS A 499 45.61 -7.24 11.31
N GLN A 500 44.47 -7.74 10.84
CA GLN A 500 43.29 -6.92 10.55
C GLN A 500 42.03 -7.58 11.10
N LEU A 501 41.16 -6.79 11.74
CA LEU A 501 39.81 -7.22 12.08
C LEU A 501 38.98 -7.39 10.80
N VAL A 502 38.50 -8.60 10.56
CA VAL A 502 37.64 -8.96 9.42
C VAL A 502 36.29 -9.45 9.92
N PHE A 503 35.26 -9.28 9.10
CA PHE A 503 33.90 -9.65 9.42
C PHE A 503 33.43 -10.79 8.53
N TYR A 504 32.61 -11.67 9.07
CA TYR A 504 31.97 -12.77 8.33
C TYR A 504 30.54 -13.01 8.86
N LEU A 505 29.75 -13.78 8.11
CA LEU A 505 28.40 -14.15 8.51
C LEU A 505 28.39 -15.60 9.02
N ASP A 506 27.75 -15.82 10.17
CA ASP A 506 27.24 -17.15 10.49
C ASP A 506 25.90 -17.33 9.76
N SER A 507 25.71 -18.52 9.16
CA SER A 507 24.48 -18.87 8.46
C SER A 507 23.28 -18.73 9.41
N ALA A 508 22.20 -18.10 8.92
CA ALA A 508 20.99 -18.02 9.70
C ALA A 508 20.37 -19.41 9.93
N LYS A 509 19.57 -19.53 10.99
CA LYS A 509 19.03 -20.82 11.46
C LYS A 509 17.94 -21.38 10.54
N ALA A 510 17.19 -20.51 9.88
CA ALA A 510 16.06 -20.91 9.05
C ALA A 510 16.50 -21.29 7.63
N TYR A 511 15.82 -22.28 7.05
CA TYR A 511 16.05 -22.68 5.66
C TYR A 511 15.67 -21.59 4.64
N ASN A 512 14.81 -20.64 5.00
CA ASN A 512 14.45 -19.47 4.21
C ASN A 512 15.12 -18.21 4.77
N ASN A 513 16.45 -18.26 4.83
CA ASN A 513 17.24 -17.19 5.38
C ASN A 513 17.42 -15.99 4.43
N ALA A 514 17.76 -14.87 5.04
CA ALA A 514 18.11 -13.62 4.41
C ALA A 514 19.64 -13.41 4.40
N ASP A 515 20.43 -14.45 4.14
CA ASP A 515 21.92 -14.38 4.15
C ASP A 515 22.47 -13.36 3.13
N TYR A 516 21.66 -12.96 2.15
CA TYR A 516 21.98 -11.86 1.23
C TYR A 516 21.95 -10.48 1.90
N VAL A 517 21.50 -10.33 3.15
CA VAL A 517 21.76 -9.12 3.96
C VAL A 517 23.23 -9.16 4.37
N GLY A 518 24.08 -8.75 3.43
CA GLY A 518 25.52 -8.95 3.49
C GLY A 518 26.22 -8.13 4.57
N ILE A 519 27.49 -8.51 4.81
CA ILE A 519 28.40 -7.94 5.81
C ILE A 519 28.39 -6.39 5.79
N ASP A 520 28.52 -5.78 4.62
CA ASP A 520 28.58 -4.32 4.50
C ASP A 520 27.31 -3.65 5.01
N GLU A 521 26.12 -4.19 4.66
CA GLU A 521 24.86 -3.60 5.05
C GLU A 521 24.56 -3.81 6.54
N LEU A 522 24.89 -4.97 7.11
CA LEU A 522 24.79 -5.20 8.56
C LEU A 522 25.71 -4.27 9.35
N ARG A 523 26.94 -4.06 8.88
CA ARG A 523 27.88 -3.13 9.52
C ARG A 523 27.38 -1.68 9.43
N ARG A 524 26.83 -1.26 8.29
CA ARG A 524 26.18 0.05 8.16
C ARG A 524 24.97 0.18 9.09
N ALA A 525 24.19 -0.90 9.26
CA ALA A 525 23.03 -0.90 10.14
C ALA A 525 23.45 -0.80 11.61
N GLN A 526 24.40 -1.62 12.07
CA GLN A 526 24.91 -1.58 13.45
C GLN A 526 25.60 -0.25 13.81
N ALA A 527 26.18 0.43 12.82
CA ALA A 527 26.77 1.76 12.99
C ALA A 527 25.76 2.91 12.97
N GLU A 528 24.48 2.65 12.67
CA GLU A 528 23.45 3.69 12.61
C GLU A 528 23.15 4.22 14.03
N PRO A 529 23.27 5.54 14.28
CA PRO A 529 23.02 6.13 15.60
C PRO A 529 21.64 5.80 16.18
N GLU A 530 20.63 5.65 15.31
CA GLU A 530 19.25 5.34 15.67
C GLU A 530 18.87 3.87 15.38
N TYR A 531 19.85 2.95 15.32
CA TYR A 531 19.64 1.52 15.02
C TYR A 531 18.44 0.90 15.76
N THR A 532 18.33 1.13 17.06
CA THR A 532 17.28 0.54 17.91
C THR A 532 15.87 1.06 17.60
N LEU A 533 15.75 2.14 16.82
CA LEU A 533 14.48 2.77 16.48
C LEU A 533 13.92 2.31 15.13
N PHE A 534 14.71 1.69 14.25
CA PHE A 534 14.20 1.24 12.94
C PHE A 534 14.93 0.06 12.27
N LEU A 535 16.04 -0.44 12.83
CA LEU A 535 16.83 -1.53 12.25
C LEU A 535 17.07 -2.71 13.20
N ASP A 536 16.64 -2.60 14.46
CA ASP A 536 16.79 -3.68 15.45
C ASP A 536 15.72 -4.76 15.29
N PHE A 537 16.11 -5.87 14.65
CA PHE A 537 15.27 -7.05 14.47
C PHE A 537 15.67 -8.23 15.38
N THR A 538 16.44 -7.98 16.45
CA THR A 538 17.02 -9.02 17.32
C THR A 538 16.06 -9.59 18.36
N SER A 539 14.79 -9.17 18.36
CA SER A 539 13.76 -9.65 19.28
C SER A 539 12.86 -10.71 18.62
N ASN A 540 12.43 -11.70 19.40
CA ASN A 540 11.50 -12.76 18.99
C ASN A 540 10.06 -12.28 18.67
N VAL A 541 9.76 -10.99 18.83
CA VAL A 541 8.49 -10.42 18.34
C VAL A 541 8.43 -10.41 16.81
N TRP A 542 9.58 -10.34 16.14
CA TRP A 542 9.67 -10.36 14.69
C TRP A 542 9.58 -11.80 14.18
N ALA A 543 8.46 -12.12 13.54
CA ALA A 543 8.17 -13.46 13.02
C ALA A 543 7.28 -13.41 11.76
N ASN A 544 7.51 -12.43 10.87
CA ASN A 544 6.73 -12.25 9.66
C ASN A 544 7.21 -13.17 8.53
N ASP A 545 6.28 -13.54 7.67
CA ASP A 545 6.56 -14.10 6.34
C ASP A 545 6.66 -12.99 5.29
N GLY A 546 7.27 -13.31 4.14
CA GLY A 546 7.45 -12.36 3.04
C GLY A 546 6.12 -11.97 2.41
N ILE A 547 6.03 -10.71 1.97
CA ILE A 547 4.83 -10.21 1.28
C ILE A 547 4.68 -10.90 -0.08
N HIS A 548 5.79 -11.14 -0.79
CA HIS A 548 5.78 -11.82 -2.07
C HIS A 548 5.29 -13.27 -1.95
N GLU A 549 5.55 -13.93 -0.82
CA GLU A 549 5.09 -15.29 -0.53
C GLU A 549 3.55 -15.39 -0.42
N GLN A 550 2.87 -14.26 -0.26
CA GLN A 550 1.40 -14.19 -0.17
C GLN A 550 0.69 -14.50 -1.49
N GLY A 551 1.43 -14.55 -2.60
CA GLY A 551 0.93 -14.92 -3.92
C GLY A 551 1.86 -15.82 -4.75
N CYS A 552 3.15 -15.86 -4.40
CA CYS A 552 4.19 -16.53 -5.20
C CYS A 552 4.87 -17.70 -4.48
N GLY A 553 4.31 -18.16 -3.35
CA GLY A 553 4.79 -19.34 -2.63
C GLY A 553 6.00 -19.06 -1.74
N THR A 554 6.39 -20.05 -0.93
CA THR A 554 7.45 -19.88 0.08
C THR A 554 8.81 -20.14 -0.53
N THR A 555 9.75 -19.22 -0.32
CA THR A 555 11.13 -19.32 -0.82
C THR A 555 12.03 -20.08 0.16
N CYS A 556 13.26 -20.39 -0.25
CA CYS A 556 14.28 -20.96 0.62
C CYS A 556 15.71 -20.68 0.13
N SER A 557 16.71 -21.15 0.88
CA SER A 557 18.14 -21.05 0.57
C SER A 557 18.53 -21.72 -0.74
N LEU A 558 17.84 -22.80 -1.15
CA LEU A 558 18.05 -23.45 -2.44
C LEU A 558 17.38 -22.71 -3.63
N ASP A 559 16.56 -21.68 -3.39
CA ASP A 559 15.93 -20.90 -4.44
C ASP A 559 16.92 -19.91 -5.05
N THR A 560 17.30 -20.17 -6.29
CA THR A 560 18.22 -19.34 -7.07
C THR A 560 17.51 -18.45 -8.09
N LEU A 561 16.20 -18.60 -8.28
CA LEU A 561 15.43 -17.81 -9.25
C LEU A 561 14.93 -16.50 -8.63
N THR A 562 14.52 -16.52 -7.35
CA THR A 562 14.04 -15.32 -6.63
C THR A 562 15.10 -14.69 -5.71
N ALA A 563 16.32 -15.24 -5.70
CA ALA A 563 17.44 -14.71 -4.92
C ALA A 563 17.71 -13.23 -5.23
N TYR A 564 18.07 -12.46 -4.20
CA TYR A 564 18.36 -11.02 -4.27
C TYR A 564 19.32 -10.71 -5.43
N GLU A 565 20.45 -11.43 -5.47
CA GLU A 565 21.53 -11.24 -6.44
C GLU A 565 21.04 -11.34 -7.88
N ARG A 566 20.05 -12.22 -8.13
CA ARG A 566 19.52 -12.44 -9.47
C ARG A 566 18.45 -11.41 -9.81
N VAL A 567 17.46 -11.23 -8.94
CA VAL A 567 16.30 -10.37 -9.19
C VAL A 567 16.72 -8.91 -9.25
N VAL A 568 17.57 -8.46 -8.34
CA VAL A 568 18.09 -7.08 -8.33
C VAL A 568 19.04 -6.85 -9.50
N ALA A 569 19.93 -7.78 -9.84
CA ALA A 569 20.78 -7.64 -11.02
C ALA A 569 19.97 -7.56 -12.32
N GLN A 570 18.91 -8.37 -12.44
CA GLN A 570 18.00 -8.31 -13.57
C GLN A 570 17.31 -6.94 -13.63
N ARG A 571 16.80 -6.45 -12.51
CA ARG A 571 16.12 -5.16 -12.48
C ARG A 571 17.05 -3.98 -12.76
N ILE A 572 18.30 -4.00 -12.29
CA ILE A 572 19.33 -3.01 -12.67
C ILE A 572 19.50 -2.98 -14.20
N GLN A 573 19.62 -4.17 -14.81
CA GLN A 573 19.76 -4.28 -16.26
C GLN A 573 18.52 -3.75 -16.99
N ASP A 574 17.33 -4.06 -16.50
CA ASP A 574 16.05 -3.67 -17.13
C ASP A 574 15.82 -2.16 -17.08
N GLU A 575 16.05 -1.54 -15.91
CA GLU A 575 15.94 -0.09 -15.73
C GLU A 575 16.98 0.67 -16.56
N ALA A 576 18.22 0.16 -16.63
CA ALA A 576 19.25 0.77 -17.45
C ALA A 576 18.94 0.67 -18.95
N LYS A 577 18.38 -0.45 -19.41
CA LYS A 577 17.91 -0.58 -20.81
C LYS A 577 16.75 0.36 -21.10
N ARG A 578 15.76 0.45 -20.21
CA ARG A 578 14.62 1.38 -20.35
C ARG A 578 15.10 2.82 -20.50
N ALA A 579 16.04 3.23 -19.67
CA ALA A 579 16.58 4.60 -19.65
C ALA A 579 17.69 4.85 -20.69
N GLY A 580 18.06 3.87 -21.51
CA GLY A 580 19.17 4.00 -22.46
C GLY A 580 20.55 4.17 -21.80
N SER A 581 20.71 3.76 -20.54
CA SER A 581 21.90 3.95 -19.70
C SER A 581 22.65 2.65 -19.39
N PHE A 582 22.47 1.60 -20.19
CA PHE A 582 23.19 0.32 -20.01
C PHE A 582 24.65 0.40 -20.47
N THR A 583 25.51 0.95 -19.61
CA THR A 583 26.95 1.13 -19.86
C THR A 583 27.76 -0.12 -19.49
N PRO A 584 29.05 -0.20 -19.89
CA PRO A 584 29.95 -1.27 -19.44
C PRO A 584 30.11 -1.37 -17.91
N GLU A 585 30.05 -0.24 -17.20
CA GLU A 585 30.08 -0.16 -15.72
C GLU A 585 28.84 -0.86 -15.13
N VAL A 586 27.65 -0.51 -15.61
CA VAL A 586 26.38 -1.16 -15.21
C VAL A 586 26.43 -2.65 -15.51
N ALA A 587 26.92 -3.03 -16.70
CA ALA A 587 27.06 -4.43 -17.08
C ALA A 587 28.06 -5.19 -16.17
N ALA A 588 29.14 -4.55 -15.72
CA ALA A 588 30.09 -5.13 -14.77
C ALA A 588 29.44 -5.33 -13.40
N LYS A 589 28.67 -4.34 -12.90
CA LYS A 589 27.91 -4.47 -11.65
C LYS A 589 26.91 -5.63 -11.69
N VAL A 590 26.14 -5.74 -12.77
CA VAL A 590 25.18 -6.85 -12.98
C VAL A 590 25.90 -8.20 -12.96
N ARG A 591 27.07 -8.32 -13.59
CA ARG A 591 27.87 -9.55 -13.55
C ARG A 591 28.41 -9.85 -12.15
N ALA A 592 28.91 -8.84 -11.44
CA ALA A 592 29.43 -9.00 -10.09
C ALA A 592 28.35 -9.49 -9.12
N LEU A 593 27.16 -8.87 -9.16
CA LEU A 593 26.05 -9.27 -8.31
C LEU A 593 25.57 -10.70 -8.63
N ARG A 594 25.46 -11.08 -9.91
CA ARG A 594 25.13 -12.47 -10.28
C ARG A 594 26.21 -13.48 -9.87
N ALA A 595 27.47 -13.07 -9.80
CA ALA A 595 28.57 -13.94 -9.39
C ALA A 595 28.57 -14.22 -7.89
N SER A 596 28.12 -13.26 -7.04
CA SER A 596 28.06 -13.47 -5.59
C SER A 596 27.06 -14.55 -5.17
N LEU A 597 26.03 -14.84 -5.99
CA LEU A 597 25.12 -15.97 -5.78
C LEU A 597 25.85 -17.33 -5.73
N ARG A 598 27.03 -17.44 -6.34
CA ARG A 598 27.82 -18.68 -6.43
C ARG A 598 28.98 -18.75 -5.44
N ALA A 599 29.26 -17.67 -4.72
CA ALA A 599 30.37 -17.59 -3.78
C ALA A 599 29.93 -18.10 -2.40
N GLY A 600 29.63 -19.40 -2.32
CA GLY A 600 29.19 -20.09 -1.11
C GLY A 600 30.22 -21.09 -0.56
N GLU A 601 31.51 -20.85 -0.74
CA GLU A 601 32.56 -21.66 -0.12
C GLU A 601 33.29 -20.82 0.92
N ALA A 602 32.95 -21.06 2.19
CA ALA A 602 33.87 -20.77 3.28
C ALA A 602 35.15 -21.58 3.02
N PRO A 603 36.36 -21.03 3.27
CA PRO A 603 37.55 -21.84 3.25
C PRO A 603 37.39 -22.95 4.31
N GLU A 604 37.50 -24.21 3.88
CA GLU A 604 37.57 -25.35 4.78
C GLU A 604 38.63 -25.08 5.86
N ALA A 605 38.19 -25.07 7.13
CA ALA A 605 39.11 -25.11 8.25
C ALA A 605 39.82 -26.46 8.21
N GLY A 606 41.03 -26.48 7.63
CA GLY A 606 41.86 -27.67 7.60
C GLY A 606 42.13 -28.17 9.02
N GLU A 607 41.70 -29.39 9.32
CA GLU A 607 42.11 -30.11 10.52
C GLU A 607 43.60 -30.43 10.43
N GLY A 608 44.38 -29.59 11.09
CA GLY A 608 45.76 -29.84 11.43
C GLY A 608 46.14 -28.81 12.47
N THR A 609 46.75 -29.24 13.57
CA THR A 609 47.44 -28.35 14.52
C THR A 609 48.93 -28.31 14.15
N PRO A 610 49.38 -27.45 13.23
CA PRO A 610 50.73 -26.90 13.33
C PRO A 610 50.83 -26.03 14.58
N GLU A 611 52.02 -25.95 15.17
CA GLU A 611 52.32 -24.92 16.17
C GLU A 611 51.95 -23.55 15.59
N GLU A 612 51.05 -22.81 16.26
CA GLU A 612 50.69 -21.46 15.84
C GLU A 612 51.96 -20.59 15.85
N PRO A 613 52.29 -19.93 14.73
CA PRO A 613 53.44 -19.03 14.71
C PRO A 613 53.23 -17.90 15.72
N ASN A 614 54.31 -17.51 16.41
CA ASN A 614 54.27 -16.34 17.30
C ASN A 614 53.92 -15.10 16.47
N ARG A 615 52.77 -14.49 16.75
CA ARG A 615 52.18 -13.33 16.05
C ARG A 615 52.13 -12.08 16.93
N ASP A 616 52.89 -12.05 18.03
CA ASP A 616 52.92 -10.93 18.97
C ASP A 616 53.51 -9.64 18.35
N ASP A 617 54.29 -9.77 17.27
CA ASP A 617 54.96 -8.68 16.56
C ASP A 617 54.14 -8.10 15.39
N TYR A 618 52.92 -8.59 15.15
CA TYR A 618 52.10 -8.17 14.01
C TYR A 618 51.52 -6.76 14.23
N THR A 619 51.69 -5.91 13.23
CA THR A 619 51.14 -4.54 13.26
C THR A 619 49.64 -4.58 12.96
N GLU A 620 48.84 -3.97 13.83
CA GLU A 620 47.40 -3.87 13.62
C GLU A 620 47.07 -2.79 12.58
N ILE A 621 46.27 -3.16 11.58
CA ILE A 621 45.76 -2.25 10.57
C ILE A 621 44.25 -2.10 10.70
N GLU A 622 43.76 -0.89 10.39
CA GLU A 622 42.34 -0.55 10.46
C GLU A 622 41.47 -1.53 9.63
N PRO A 623 40.30 -1.94 10.13
CA PRO A 623 39.37 -2.76 9.37
C PRO A 623 38.90 -2.03 8.11
N VAL A 624 38.66 -2.79 7.04
CA VAL A 624 38.06 -2.23 5.82
C VAL A 624 36.71 -1.60 6.17
N LYS A 625 36.50 -0.34 5.79
CA LYS A 625 35.21 0.34 5.99
C LYS A 625 34.11 -0.37 5.19
N PRO A 626 32.88 -0.50 5.73
CA PRO A 626 31.80 -1.11 4.98
C PRO A 626 31.53 -0.29 3.72
N ALA A 627 31.27 -0.97 2.60
CA ALA A 627 30.93 -0.29 1.35
C ALA A 627 29.67 0.57 1.53
N GLU A 628 29.59 1.71 0.83
CA GLU A 628 28.38 2.52 0.76
C GLU A 628 27.27 1.79 0.00
N ALA A 629 26.01 2.17 0.27
CA ALA A 629 24.88 1.62 -0.47
C ALA A 629 24.93 2.00 -1.95
N ASP A 630 24.77 1.03 -2.85
CA ASP A 630 24.84 1.27 -4.29
C ASP A 630 23.54 1.89 -4.82
N PRO A 631 23.57 3.08 -5.46
CA PRO A 631 22.38 3.72 -6.01
C PRO A 631 21.62 2.85 -7.03
N LEU A 632 22.33 1.98 -7.78
CA LEU A 632 21.69 1.07 -8.73
C LEU A 632 20.87 -0.01 -8.01
N GLU A 633 21.37 -0.54 -6.90
CA GLU A 633 20.63 -1.50 -6.06
C GLU A 633 19.41 -0.83 -5.41
N ILE A 634 19.57 0.39 -4.87
CA ILE A 634 18.46 1.17 -4.30
C ILE A 634 17.35 1.40 -5.33
N ASN A 635 17.69 1.88 -6.54
CA ASN A 635 16.70 2.14 -7.58
C ASN A 635 16.01 0.86 -8.06
N ALA A 636 16.76 -0.24 -8.18
CA ALA A 636 16.21 -1.53 -8.58
C ALA A 636 15.24 -2.09 -7.53
N VAL A 637 15.63 -2.08 -6.25
CA VAL A 637 14.77 -2.52 -5.14
C VAL A 637 13.54 -1.62 -5.02
N GLU A 638 13.67 -0.31 -5.22
CA GLU A 638 12.53 0.61 -5.23
C GLU A 638 11.50 0.25 -6.31
N THR A 639 11.96 -0.09 -7.51
CA THR A 639 11.06 -0.57 -8.58
C THR A 639 10.43 -1.92 -8.23
N LEU A 640 11.16 -2.83 -7.56
CA LEU A 640 10.61 -4.11 -7.11
C LEU A 640 9.55 -3.93 -6.03
N ILE A 641 9.75 -3.00 -5.08
CA ILE A 641 8.73 -2.62 -4.09
C ILE A 641 7.51 -2.04 -4.81
N ALA A 642 7.72 -1.17 -5.80
CA ALA A 642 6.62 -0.63 -6.60
C ALA A 642 5.86 -1.73 -7.36
N ASP A 643 6.53 -2.75 -7.89
CA ASP A 643 5.86 -3.89 -8.52
C ASP A 643 5.08 -4.71 -7.48
N GLU A 644 5.64 -4.96 -6.29
CA GLU A 644 4.93 -5.66 -5.21
C GLU A 644 3.70 -4.90 -4.69
N CYS A 645 3.76 -3.55 -4.62
CA CYS A 645 2.58 -2.72 -4.34
C CYS A 645 1.48 -2.94 -5.38
N ALA A 646 1.81 -3.15 -6.65
CA ALA A 646 0.82 -3.46 -7.68
C ALA A 646 0.23 -4.87 -7.50
N LEU A 647 1.04 -5.85 -7.07
CA LEU A 647 0.57 -7.22 -6.86
C LEU A 647 -0.34 -7.34 -5.62
N GLU A 648 0.08 -6.77 -4.49
CA GLU A 648 -0.61 -6.92 -3.20
C GLU A 648 -1.79 -5.93 -3.04
N LEU A 649 -1.62 -4.67 -3.48
CA LEU A 649 -2.55 -3.56 -3.19
C LEU A 649 -3.39 -3.12 -4.39
N ALA A 650 -3.40 -3.90 -5.49
CA ALA A 650 -4.17 -3.53 -6.68
C ALA A 650 -5.64 -3.27 -6.37
N TYR A 651 -6.16 -2.15 -6.88
CA TYR A 651 -7.55 -1.70 -6.75
C TYR A 651 -8.00 -1.37 -5.32
N GLU A 652 -7.06 -0.97 -4.46
CA GLU A 652 -7.31 -0.50 -3.07
C GLU A 652 -7.12 1.00 -2.88
N GLY A 653 -6.88 1.75 -3.97
CA GLY A 653 -6.89 3.20 -3.96
C GLY A 653 -5.55 3.87 -3.65
N HIS A 654 -4.45 3.17 -3.88
CA HIS A 654 -3.11 3.65 -3.55
C HIS A 654 -2.21 3.85 -4.76
N ARG A 655 -2.49 3.18 -5.88
CA ARG A 655 -1.48 2.97 -6.91
C ARG A 655 -0.94 4.25 -7.54
N MET A 656 -1.80 5.16 -7.95
CA MET A 656 -1.39 6.43 -8.56
C MET A 656 -0.56 7.25 -7.57
N PHE A 657 -0.94 7.25 -6.30
CA PHE A 657 -0.23 7.97 -5.26
C PHE A 657 1.15 7.36 -4.99
N ASP A 658 1.25 6.03 -4.99
CA ASP A 658 2.52 5.32 -4.88
C ASP A 658 3.42 5.62 -6.08
N LEU A 659 2.89 5.56 -7.31
CA LEU A 659 3.65 5.89 -8.52
C LEU A 659 4.22 7.31 -8.48
N ILE A 660 3.41 8.30 -8.09
CA ILE A 660 3.85 9.69 -7.92
C ILE A 660 4.95 9.79 -6.86
N ARG A 661 4.78 9.10 -5.72
CA ARG A 661 5.76 9.13 -4.63
C ARG A 661 7.10 8.53 -5.06
N PHE A 662 7.10 7.34 -5.68
CA PHE A 662 8.31 6.73 -6.23
C PHE A 662 8.97 7.61 -7.30
N ALA A 663 8.18 8.22 -8.20
CA ALA A 663 8.71 9.13 -9.21
C ALA A 663 9.42 10.33 -8.58
N ARG A 664 8.83 10.94 -7.55
CA ARG A 664 9.43 12.05 -6.80
C ARG A 664 10.73 11.62 -6.12
N HIS A 665 10.78 10.47 -5.46
CA HIS A 665 12.01 9.97 -4.81
C HIS A 665 13.14 9.76 -5.82
N LYS A 666 12.81 9.13 -6.95
CA LYS A 666 13.74 8.92 -8.07
C LYS A 666 14.24 10.23 -8.68
N ASP A 667 13.41 11.26 -8.74
CA ASP A 667 13.78 12.59 -9.24
C ASP A 667 14.61 13.40 -8.22
N LEU A 668 14.39 13.18 -6.93
CA LEU A 668 15.13 13.80 -5.83
C LEU A 668 16.46 13.08 -5.53
N ASP A 669 16.81 12.03 -6.29
CA ASP A 669 18.04 11.29 -6.07
C ASP A 669 19.29 12.17 -6.31
N VAL A 670 20.08 12.38 -5.25
CA VAL A 670 21.25 13.27 -5.27
C VAL A 670 22.55 12.56 -5.64
N THR A 671 22.52 11.25 -5.97
CA THR A 671 23.73 10.46 -6.23
C THR A 671 24.38 10.81 -7.56
N GLY A 672 23.64 11.49 -8.45
CA GLY A 672 24.08 11.80 -9.81
C GLY A 672 24.16 10.59 -10.74
N LYS A 673 23.76 9.39 -10.29
CA LYS A 673 23.76 8.16 -11.12
C LYS A 673 22.64 8.12 -12.15
N PHE A 674 21.55 8.84 -11.90
CA PHE A 674 20.38 8.90 -12.77
C PHE A 674 20.26 10.27 -13.44
N GLY A 675 19.68 10.30 -14.64
CA GLY A 675 19.44 11.55 -15.36
C GLY A 675 18.37 12.42 -14.68
N VAL A 676 18.27 13.69 -15.10
CA VAL A 676 17.20 14.59 -14.66
C VAL A 676 15.83 14.02 -15.07
N ASN A 677 14.83 14.16 -14.21
CA ASN A 677 13.45 13.67 -14.44
C ASN A 677 13.40 12.15 -14.68
N TYR A 678 14.34 11.37 -14.12
CA TYR A 678 14.38 9.92 -14.28
C TYR A 678 13.12 9.23 -13.75
N GLY A 679 12.64 9.65 -12.58
CA GLY A 679 11.41 9.18 -11.95
C GLY A 679 10.17 9.63 -12.71
N THR A 680 10.12 10.89 -13.15
CA THR A 680 9.06 11.39 -14.03
C THR A 680 8.93 10.54 -15.30
N GLN A 681 10.04 10.25 -15.98
CA GLN A 681 10.04 9.37 -17.16
C GLN A 681 9.64 7.93 -16.82
N TRP A 682 10.03 7.43 -15.65
CA TRP A 682 9.65 6.10 -15.17
C TRP A 682 8.14 5.97 -14.94
N LEU A 683 7.50 6.95 -14.28
CA LEU A 683 6.05 6.98 -14.08
C LEU A 683 5.31 7.06 -15.41
N ALA A 684 5.70 8.01 -16.26
CA ALA A 684 5.11 8.17 -17.59
C ALA A 684 5.18 6.86 -18.39
N TRP A 685 6.34 6.19 -18.35
CA TRP A 685 6.56 4.90 -19.03
C TRP A 685 5.69 3.77 -18.46
N LYS A 686 5.61 3.62 -17.13
CA LYS A 686 4.76 2.60 -16.49
C LYS A 686 3.30 2.75 -16.92
N ILE A 687 2.76 3.97 -16.89
CA ILE A 687 1.35 4.23 -17.21
C ILE A 687 1.08 4.15 -18.71
N ALA A 688 1.99 4.65 -19.56
CA ALA A 688 1.87 4.57 -21.01
C ALA A 688 1.88 3.13 -21.55
N ARG A 689 2.36 2.17 -20.75
CA ARG A 689 2.37 0.74 -21.09
C ARG A 689 1.16 -0.04 -20.60
N ARG A 690 0.17 0.59 -19.97
CA ARG A 690 -0.97 -0.11 -19.35
C ARG A 690 -1.75 -1.04 -20.30
N GLN A 691 -1.75 -0.77 -21.60
CA GLN A 691 -2.43 -1.59 -22.61
C GLN A 691 -1.50 -2.56 -23.36
N GLU A 692 -0.20 -2.54 -23.08
CA GLU A 692 0.77 -3.35 -23.81
C GLU A 692 0.68 -4.81 -23.36
N LYS A 693 0.55 -5.72 -24.34
CA LYS A 693 0.49 -7.17 -24.13
C LYS A 693 1.88 -7.80 -24.06
N LEU A 694 2.74 -7.20 -23.25
CA LEU A 694 4.14 -7.53 -23.11
C LEU A 694 4.45 -7.81 -21.64
N ALA A 695 5.40 -8.71 -21.40
CA ALA A 695 5.94 -8.88 -20.06
C ALA A 695 6.56 -7.56 -19.55
N PRO A 696 6.68 -7.38 -18.22
CA PRO A 696 7.40 -6.24 -17.66
C PRO A 696 8.79 -6.09 -18.32
N TYR A 697 9.10 -4.89 -18.81
CA TYR A 697 10.37 -4.55 -19.48
C TYR A 697 10.68 -5.32 -20.78
N GLU A 698 9.76 -6.14 -21.29
CA GLU A 698 9.88 -6.68 -22.65
C GLU A 698 9.70 -5.54 -23.65
N THR A 699 10.67 -5.38 -24.56
CA THR A 699 10.69 -4.29 -25.56
C THR A 699 10.37 -2.92 -24.94
N PRO A 700 11.24 -2.35 -24.07
CA PRO A 700 10.94 -1.12 -23.31
C PRO A 700 10.56 0.09 -24.17
N ALA A 701 10.97 0.11 -25.43
CA ALA A 701 10.66 1.18 -26.38
C ALA A 701 9.20 1.21 -26.85
N GLN A 702 8.41 0.15 -26.61
CA GLN A 702 7.00 0.09 -26.99
C GLN A 702 6.10 0.62 -25.85
N TYR A 703 5.36 1.69 -26.13
CA TYR A 703 4.40 2.32 -25.22
C TYR A 703 3.54 3.33 -26.00
N ASP A 704 2.43 3.79 -25.41
CA ASP A 704 1.66 4.92 -25.95
C ASP A 704 2.46 6.23 -25.85
N GLY A 705 3.06 6.67 -26.96
CA GLY A 705 3.85 7.88 -27.02
C GLY A 705 3.06 9.17 -26.70
N GLY A 706 1.76 9.20 -26.98
CA GLY A 706 0.90 10.34 -26.67
C GLY A 706 0.70 10.48 -25.16
N LEU A 707 0.33 9.37 -24.51
CA LEU A 707 0.17 9.30 -23.06
C LEU A 707 1.51 9.52 -22.33
N PHE A 708 2.60 8.94 -22.84
CA PHE A 708 3.94 9.16 -22.30
C PHE A 708 4.31 10.65 -22.30
N ASN A 709 4.20 11.32 -23.45
CA ASN A 709 4.53 12.74 -23.58
C ASN A 709 3.62 13.62 -22.71
N LEU A 710 2.34 13.27 -22.57
CA LEU A 710 1.41 13.96 -21.68
C LEU A 710 1.88 13.90 -20.22
N LEU A 711 2.35 12.75 -19.77
CA LEU A 711 2.76 12.50 -18.38
C LEU A 711 4.18 12.97 -18.06
N LEU A 712 4.97 13.41 -19.03
CA LEU A 712 6.24 14.11 -18.76
C LEU A 712 6.02 15.47 -18.09
N ASN A 713 4.83 16.06 -18.23
CA ASN A 713 4.43 17.24 -17.47
C ASN A 713 3.78 16.81 -16.15
N SER A 714 4.45 17.04 -15.02
CA SER A 714 4.00 16.64 -13.69
C SER A 714 2.67 17.30 -13.26
N GLU A 715 2.30 18.44 -13.83
CA GLU A 715 0.99 19.06 -13.61
C GLU A 715 -0.18 18.17 -14.06
N ASN A 716 0.06 17.24 -14.99
CA ASN A 716 -0.95 16.29 -15.47
C ASN A 716 -1.11 15.08 -14.53
N TRP A 717 -0.22 14.87 -13.56
CA TRP A 717 -0.38 13.79 -12.58
C TRP A 717 -1.53 14.07 -11.62
N TYR A 718 -1.84 15.36 -11.43
CA TYR A 718 -2.81 15.85 -10.48
C TYR A 718 -4.11 16.28 -11.16
N LEU A 719 -5.22 16.17 -10.42
CA LEU A 719 -6.49 16.70 -10.87
C LEU A 719 -6.44 18.21 -10.94
N LYS A 720 -7.22 18.79 -11.87
CA LYS A 720 -7.31 20.24 -12.00
C LYS A 720 -7.92 20.82 -10.72
N SER A 721 -7.26 21.82 -10.13
CA SER A 721 -7.86 22.59 -9.03
C SER A 721 -9.10 23.35 -9.54
N PRO A 722 -10.13 23.55 -8.71
CA PRO A 722 -11.26 24.43 -9.04
C PRO A 722 -10.75 25.79 -9.51
N ALA A 723 -11.40 26.35 -10.53
CA ALA A 723 -11.14 27.72 -10.97
C ALA A 723 -11.95 28.66 -10.08
N TYR A 724 -11.25 29.47 -9.30
CA TYR A 724 -11.83 30.38 -8.31
C TYR A 724 -12.30 31.70 -8.91
#